data_AF-A0A1H1NAG6-F1
#
_entry.id   AF-A0A1H1NAG6-F1
#
_cell.length_a   1.000
_cell.length_b   1.000
_cell.length_c   1.000
_cell.angle_alpha   90.00
_cell.angle_beta   90.00
_cell.angle_gamma   90.00
#
_symmetry.space_group_name_H-M   'P 1'
#
loop_
_entity.id
_entity.type
_entity.pdbx_description
1 polymer ?
#
loop_
_entity_poly.entity_id
_entity_poly.type
_entity_poly.pdbx_seq_one_letter_code
_entity_poly.pdbx_strand_id
1 'polypeptide(L)'
;MAGQKGGNIDNIIYDRFLTFSKDPDPEEIENVANSGFDGIVLNFETTFSSDANPIIAKKPLRTILRLRLDRFDLADELIERCPEVFAVGAGHAGSGTVHDPREPAPASGEARVLLDRLEPGNPVAERVALRLEALLDAGADGFVFEGLEARAVPFHRALAERLRDRRQGVLLIAATPGLPRDDALALARSGAFDRCLSSFGWWDQRARWLLDENAALAPHCPLVAEITPAAASRASDPEAARTLLVAALFTGSGALVPADLAARIGDAEDLARAMAQDAPLGGMEVLTAAGSPVTGIIRHDAADERSAQAARILLLNPGQAPADIPASLLDGRRWRQLRRIDGTADPLAPLGPHEARLLAAEAPRAVAHKARGSKKAAMIAAEAPRIIVENLVPRVDGGDFAVKCIVGTRIEVGAHIYTDGHEKIGARLLWRAERAREWNAVPMFEEGNDEWSAAFTPERLGRHEFTVEAWDDRFGYFRESIVKKVEAGVAQPVDFEEGRRFLENARRSADSKHRAVLDQALAALDGAESDAARRDVFTDPAVVEAMEALDPHHHRAAAPPQLLDAERREAQFSSWYELFPRSMTDDKSRHGTLRDVIGHLPRVAEMGFDTLYFPPIHPIGKTNRKGPDNTLTPEARDPGSPYAIGSPEGGHDAIHPELGDFEDFRALVAAAKEHGLEIALDFAIQCSPDHPWLAEHPGWFAWRPDGSMKYAENPPKKYQDIVNVDFYGPDAVPGLWLALRDVVLLWVSEGVKVFRVDNPHTKPFPFWEWMIREVRSAHPEVIFLSEAFTRPKVMYRLAKVGFSQSYTYFTWRNSKAELTEYVEELTKEAPRNFFRPHFFVNTPDINPVFLQTGGRPAHRIRAVLAATLSGLWGVYSGFELCDAAPLPGREEYAASEKYEIRPREWRASGDIVADVTLLNRLRRGHPALQTHLNTRFYPAHDDSVIFYGKPSADGSDMILVMVNMDPHGEHSCDFEVPLWEFGLPDDGALAVEDLASGERFAWHGKHHSIHLTPDEPYRIWRIEPEGGAHG
;
A
#
# COMPACT_ATOMS: atom_id res chain seq x y z
N MET A 1 18.49 -52.45 7.38
CA MET A 1 17.63 -53.59 7.78
C MET A 1 16.53 -53.74 6.75
N ALA A 2 16.21 -55.00 6.41
CA ALA A 2 15.29 -55.50 5.38
C ALA A 2 14.19 -54.51 4.94
N GLY A 3 13.96 -54.25 3.66
CA GLY A 3 13.75 -55.25 2.62
C GLY A 3 12.27 -55.22 2.22
N GLN A 4 11.88 -54.23 1.41
CA GLN A 4 10.70 -54.32 0.56
C GLN A 4 11.12 -53.86 -0.83
N LYS A 5 11.32 -54.84 -1.71
CA LYS A 5 11.38 -54.61 -3.14
C LYS A 5 10.06 -53.94 -3.51
N GLY A 6 10.12 -52.68 -3.93
CA GLY A 6 9.01 -52.03 -4.61
C GLY A 6 8.62 -52.93 -5.78
N GLY A 7 7.35 -53.35 -5.81
CA GLY A 7 6.81 -54.03 -6.97
C GLY A 7 7.02 -53.12 -8.17
N ASN A 8 7.61 -53.68 -9.23
CA ASN A 8 7.68 -53.04 -10.54
C ASN A 8 6.30 -52.48 -10.89
N ILE A 9 6.17 -51.15 -10.98
CA ILE A 9 5.09 -50.47 -11.69
C ILE A 9 5.47 -50.49 -13.19
N ASP A 10 5.81 -51.67 -13.69
CA ASP A 10 6.03 -51.89 -15.12
C ASP A 10 4.65 -52.19 -15.73
N ASN A 11 4.24 -51.31 -16.64
CA ASN A 11 3.05 -51.37 -17.49
C ASN A 11 1.70 -51.29 -16.77
N ILE A 12 1.30 -50.08 -16.37
CA ILE A 12 -0.12 -49.78 -16.19
C ILE A 12 -0.75 -49.79 -17.58
N ILE A 13 -1.41 -50.89 -17.92
CA ILE A 13 -2.13 -51.06 -19.17
C ILE A 13 -3.29 -50.06 -19.15
N TYR A 14 -3.26 -49.12 -20.09
CA TYR A 14 -4.32 -48.14 -20.29
C TYR A 14 -5.50 -48.84 -20.98
N ASP A 15 -6.41 -49.43 -20.19
CA ASP A 15 -7.45 -50.35 -20.68
C ASP A 15 -8.55 -49.59 -21.46
N ARG A 16 -8.65 -49.82 -22.77
CA ARG A 16 -9.63 -49.18 -23.67
C ARG A 16 -10.56 -50.24 -24.23
N PHE A 17 -11.83 -50.20 -23.88
CA PHE A 17 -12.81 -51.16 -24.36
C PHE A 17 -13.93 -50.50 -25.15
N LEU A 18 -14.41 -51.19 -26.18
CA LEU A 18 -15.62 -50.78 -26.89
C LEU A 18 -16.88 -51.39 -26.23
N THR A 19 -17.92 -50.57 -26.04
CA THR A 19 -19.23 -51.03 -25.55
C THR A 19 -20.23 -51.10 -26.70
N PHE A 20 -21.11 -52.10 -26.64
CA PHE A 20 -22.20 -52.30 -27.62
C PHE A 20 -23.56 -52.20 -26.94
N SER A 21 -24.53 -51.57 -27.61
CA SER A 21 -25.90 -51.40 -27.10
C SER A 21 -26.80 -52.62 -27.35
N LYS A 22 -26.38 -53.52 -28.24
CA LYS A 22 -27.00 -54.82 -28.56
C LYS A 22 -25.90 -55.84 -28.75
N ASP A 23 -26.22 -57.13 -28.69
CA ASP A 23 -25.26 -58.19 -29.00
C ASP A 23 -24.70 -57.98 -30.41
N PRO A 24 -23.39 -57.73 -30.55
CA PRO A 24 -22.78 -57.48 -31.85
C PRO A 24 -22.74 -58.77 -32.65
N ASP A 25 -22.84 -58.64 -33.96
CA ASP A 25 -22.66 -59.79 -34.84
C ASP A 25 -21.15 -60.17 -34.96
N PRO A 26 -20.82 -61.37 -35.45
CA PRO A 26 -19.42 -61.79 -35.57
C PRO A 26 -18.54 -60.89 -36.46
N GLU A 27 -19.12 -60.16 -37.42
CA GLU A 27 -18.40 -59.28 -38.35
C GLU A 27 -18.05 -57.94 -37.67
N GLU A 28 -18.96 -57.41 -36.85
CA GLU A 28 -18.71 -56.25 -35.98
C GLU A 28 -17.56 -56.50 -34.99
N ILE A 29 -17.51 -57.71 -34.42
CA ILE A 29 -16.42 -58.11 -33.51
C ILE A 29 -15.06 -58.18 -34.24
N GLU A 30 -15.02 -58.66 -35.47
CA GLU A 30 -13.78 -58.77 -36.27
C GLU A 30 -13.26 -57.40 -36.71
N ASN A 31 -14.15 -56.44 -37.00
CA ASN A 31 -13.78 -55.06 -37.30
C ASN A 31 -13.11 -54.36 -36.11
N VAL A 32 -13.54 -54.66 -34.87
CA VAL A 32 -12.90 -54.15 -33.65
C VAL A 32 -11.50 -54.72 -33.44
N ALA A 33 -11.22 -55.94 -33.90
CA ALA A 33 -9.90 -56.56 -33.69
C ALA A 33 -8.77 -55.78 -34.40
N ASN A 34 -9.12 -54.92 -35.36
CA ASN A 34 -8.20 -54.08 -36.11
C ASN A 34 -8.15 -52.61 -35.63
N SER A 35 -8.93 -52.21 -34.61
CA SER A 35 -9.13 -50.80 -34.23
C SER A 35 -8.23 -50.27 -33.11
N GLY A 36 -7.25 -51.07 -32.65
CA GLY A 36 -6.29 -50.64 -31.63
C GLY A 36 -6.83 -50.48 -30.20
N PHE A 37 -8.11 -50.79 -29.96
CA PHE A 37 -8.70 -50.98 -28.62
C PHE A 37 -8.27 -52.33 -28.01
N ASP A 38 -8.31 -52.43 -26.69
CA ASP A 38 -7.78 -53.58 -25.94
C ASP A 38 -8.82 -54.73 -25.78
N GLY A 39 -10.11 -54.45 -26.03
CA GLY A 39 -11.17 -55.44 -26.02
C GLY A 39 -12.59 -54.87 -26.19
N ILE A 40 -13.58 -55.69 -25.89
CA ILE A 40 -15.01 -55.34 -25.93
C ILE A 40 -15.70 -55.62 -24.60
N VAL A 41 -16.71 -54.82 -24.25
CA VAL A 41 -17.63 -55.04 -23.13
C VAL A 41 -19.01 -55.35 -23.69
N LEU A 42 -19.56 -56.50 -23.31
CA LEU A 42 -20.88 -56.98 -23.72
C LEU A 42 -21.86 -56.96 -22.54
N ASN A 43 -23.07 -56.45 -22.75
CA ASN A 43 -24.14 -56.50 -21.75
C ASN A 43 -24.70 -57.93 -21.65
N PHE A 44 -24.66 -58.53 -20.48
CA PHE A 44 -25.13 -59.89 -20.28
C PHE A 44 -26.39 -59.91 -19.38
N GLU A 45 -27.55 -59.74 -20.00
CA GLU A 45 -28.87 -59.65 -19.33
C GLU A 45 -29.50 -61.03 -19.03
N THR A 46 -28.77 -61.92 -18.35
CA THR A 46 -29.39 -63.15 -17.82
C THR A 46 -29.18 -63.27 -16.32
N THR A 47 -30.24 -63.64 -15.62
CA THR A 47 -30.22 -64.00 -14.20
C THR A 47 -29.27 -65.19 -14.00
N PHE A 48 -28.64 -65.32 -12.83
CA PHE A 48 -27.74 -66.45 -12.50
C PHE A 48 -28.44 -67.83 -12.53
N SER A 49 -29.72 -67.85 -12.89
CA SER A 49 -30.61 -68.98 -13.10
C SER A 49 -30.53 -69.57 -14.54
N SER A 50 -29.91 -68.86 -15.50
CA SER A 50 -29.75 -69.30 -16.90
C SER A 50 -28.38 -69.91 -17.21
N ASP A 51 -28.37 -71.04 -17.93
CA ASP A 51 -27.16 -71.74 -18.40
C ASP A 51 -26.65 -71.29 -19.79
N ALA A 52 -27.31 -70.32 -20.44
CA ALA A 52 -26.92 -69.87 -21.78
C ALA A 52 -25.56 -69.14 -21.79
N ASN A 53 -24.63 -69.49 -22.68
CA ASN A 53 -23.34 -68.81 -22.78
C ASN A 53 -23.37 -67.67 -23.81
N PRO A 54 -22.69 -66.53 -23.55
CA PRO A 54 -22.62 -65.41 -24.49
C PRO A 54 -21.69 -65.70 -25.68
N ILE A 55 -21.76 -64.84 -26.70
CA ILE A 55 -20.78 -64.79 -27.78
C ILE A 55 -19.45 -64.27 -27.22
N ILE A 56 -18.34 -64.94 -27.55
CA ILE A 56 -16.99 -64.60 -27.06
C ILE A 56 -16.10 -64.26 -28.26
N ALA A 57 -15.42 -63.11 -28.19
CA ALA A 57 -14.52 -62.67 -29.25
C ALA A 57 -13.31 -63.60 -29.37
N LYS A 58 -12.82 -63.82 -30.59
CA LYS A 58 -11.54 -64.52 -30.79
C LYS A 58 -10.39 -63.62 -30.36
N LYS A 59 -9.37 -64.22 -29.72
CA LYS A 59 -8.11 -63.53 -29.39
C LYS A 59 -7.53 -62.83 -30.63
N PRO A 60 -6.91 -61.65 -30.51
CA PRO A 60 -6.32 -61.07 -29.28
C PRO A 60 -7.21 -60.15 -28.45
N LEU A 61 -8.45 -59.85 -28.87
CA LEU A 61 -9.36 -59.00 -28.11
C LEU A 61 -9.78 -59.65 -26.79
N ARG A 62 -9.79 -58.86 -25.71
CA ARG A 62 -10.41 -59.28 -24.44
C ARG A 62 -11.93 -59.16 -24.52
N THR A 63 -12.64 -60.16 -24.01
CA THR A 63 -14.11 -60.09 -23.85
C THR A 63 -14.46 -59.90 -22.38
N ILE A 64 -15.02 -58.75 -22.04
CA ILE A 64 -15.47 -58.41 -20.68
C ILE A 64 -17.01 -58.46 -20.64
N LEU A 65 -17.59 -59.13 -19.66
CA LEU A 65 -19.04 -59.27 -19.54
C LEU A 65 -19.59 -58.33 -18.44
N ARG A 66 -20.59 -57.51 -18.77
CA ARG A 66 -21.28 -56.64 -17.81
C ARG A 66 -22.51 -57.33 -17.25
N LEU A 67 -22.60 -57.45 -15.93
CA LEU A 67 -23.65 -58.20 -15.24
C LEU A 67 -24.04 -57.62 -13.87
N ARG A 68 -25.29 -57.89 -13.45
CA ARG A 68 -25.87 -57.47 -12.17
C ARG A 68 -25.71 -58.57 -11.11
N LEU A 69 -24.94 -58.33 -10.05
CA LEU A 69 -24.74 -59.33 -8.97
C LEU A 69 -25.97 -59.51 -8.07
N ASP A 70 -26.82 -58.50 -8.00
CA ASP A 70 -27.95 -58.45 -7.07
C ASP A 70 -29.26 -59.00 -7.65
N ARG A 71 -29.28 -59.52 -8.89
CA ARG A 71 -30.53 -59.91 -9.59
C ARG A 71 -30.61 -61.41 -9.88
N PHE A 72 -31.73 -62.01 -9.47
CA PHE A 72 -32.09 -63.40 -9.73
C PHE A 72 -33.51 -63.47 -10.29
N ASP A 73 -33.79 -64.53 -11.05
CA ASP A 73 -35.16 -64.80 -11.54
C ASP A 73 -36.06 -65.07 -10.33
N LEU A 74 -37.27 -64.49 -10.30
CA LEU A 74 -38.22 -64.72 -9.21
C LEU A 74 -38.60 -66.20 -9.03
N ALA A 75 -38.48 -67.00 -10.10
CA ALA A 75 -38.73 -68.43 -10.07
C ALA A 75 -37.52 -69.28 -9.60
N ASP A 76 -36.41 -68.67 -9.20
CA ASP A 76 -35.22 -69.39 -8.77
C ASP A 76 -35.44 -70.13 -7.44
N GLU A 77 -35.15 -71.43 -7.42
CA GLU A 77 -35.31 -72.31 -6.24
C GLU A 77 -34.51 -71.82 -5.02
N LEU A 78 -33.45 -71.03 -5.22
CA LEU A 78 -32.66 -70.48 -4.12
C LEU A 78 -33.42 -69.43 -3.31
N ILE A 79 -34.45 -68.80 -3.88
CA ILE A 79 -35.28 -67.81 -3.17
C ILE A 79 -36.07 -68.48 -2.04
N GLU A 80 -36.63 -69.67 -2.29
CA GLU A 80 -37.34 -70.43 -1.26
C GLU A 80 -36.39 -71.07 -0.23
N ARG A 81 -35.17 -71.43 -0.66
CA ARG A 81 -34.19 -72.14 0.17
C ARG A 81 -33.40 -71.22 1.10
N CYS A 82 -33.14 -69.99 0.68
CA CYS A 82 -32.38 -68.99 1.43
C CYS A 82 -33.14 -67.65 1.48
N PRO A 83 -34.42 -67.62 1.91
CA PRO A 83 -35.24 -66.41 1.84
C PRO A 83 -34.67 -65.24 2.66
N GLU A 84 -33.83 -65.52 3.66
CA GLU A 84 -33.17 -64.53 4.50
C GLU A 84 -32.18 -63.63 3.76
N VAL A 85 -31.66 -64.07 2.61
CA VAL A 85 -30.73 -63.29 1.76
C VAL A 85 -31.39 -62.68 0.53
N PHE A 86 -32.69 -62.89 0.31
CA PHE A 86 -33.45 -62.28 -0.78
C PHE A 86 -34.45 -61.24 -0.27
N ALA A 87 -34.52 -60.12 -0.97
CA ALA A 87 -35.59 -59.15 -0.86
C ALA A 87 -36.52 -59.30 -2.06
N VAL A 88 -37.70 -59.86 -1.82
CA VAL A 88 -38.79 -59.95 -2.80
C VAL A 88 -39.75 -58.78 -2.55
N GLY A 89 -39.52 -57.67 -3.25
CA GLY A 89 -40.34 -56.48 -3.17
C GLY A 89 -40.92 -56.13 -4.54
N ALA A 90 -42.16 -55.66 -4.57
CA ALA A 90 -42.82 -55.17 -5.78
C ALA A 90 -41.92 -54.16 -6.51
N GLY A 91 -41.54 -54.49 -7.74
CA GLY A 91 -40.57 -53.73 -8.50
C GLY A 91 -41.06 -52.33 -8.80
N HIS A 92 -40.24 -51.34 -8.50
CA HIS A 92 -40.31 -50.08 -9.24
C HIS A 92 -39.71 -50.33 -10.63
N ALA A 93 -40.55 -50.81 -11.57
CA ALA A 93 -40.27 -50.63 -12.97
C ALA A 93 -40.33 -49.12 -13.26
N GLY A 94 -39.20 -48.55 -13.67
CA GLY A 94 -39.12 -47.16 -14.11
C GLY A 94 -40.02 -46.94 -15.33
N SER A 95 -41.19 -46.35 -15.10
CA SER A 95 -41.92 -45.54 -16.08
C SER A 95 -42.65 -44.44 -15.29
N GLY A 96 -42.54 -43.19 -15.73
CA GLY A 96 -42.84 -41.98 -14.97
C GLY A 96 -44.33 -41.73 -14.68
N THR A 97 -44.98 -42.60 -13.93
CA THR A 97 -46.31 -42.39 -13.35
C THR A 97 -46.27 -42.69 -11.86
N VAL A 98 -46.54 -41.66 -11.04
CA VAL A 98 -46.65 -41.76 -9.58
C VAL A 98 -47.76 -42.76 -9.23
N HIS A 99 -47.41 -43.87 -8.58
CA HIS A 99 -48.35 -44.93 -8.20
C HIS A 99 -49.07 -44.56 -6.88
N ASP A 100 -50.37 -44.83 -6.77
CA ASP A 100 -51.13 -44.61 -5.54
C ASP A 100 -50.60 -45.55 -4.43
N PRO A 101 -50.16 -45.04 -3.26
CA PRO A 101 -49.59 -45.84 -2.19
C PRO A 101 -50.59 -46.75 -1.45
N ARG A 102 -51.88 -46.75 -1.84
CA ARG A 102 -52.92 -47.62 -1.28
C ARG A 102 -53.19 -48.87 -2.10
N GLU A 103 -52.59 -49.01 -3.29
CA GLU A 103 -52.73 -50.18 -4.14
C GLU A 103 -51.37 -50.88 -4.30
N PRO A 104 -51.27 -52.21 -4.10
CA PRO A 104 -50.01 -52.92 -4.28
C PRO A 104 -49.58 -52.90 -5.75
N ALA A 105 -48.39 -52.37 -6.01
CA ALA A 105 -47.75 -52.39 -7.33
C ALA A 105 -47.45 -53.84 -7.77
N PRO A 106 -47.52 -54.17 -9.08
CA PRO A 106 -47.20 -55.51 -9.57
C PRO A 106 -45.72 -55.85 -9.32
N ALA A 107 -45.43 -57.12 -8.98
CA ALA A 107 -44.07 -57.60 -8.79
C ALA A 107 -43.30 -57.58 -10.12
N SER A 108 -42.11 -56.95 -10.15
CA SER A 108 -41.13 -57.22 -11.19
C SER A 108 -40.75 -58.70 -11.07
N GLY A 109 -40.68 -59.43 -12.17
CA GLY A 109 -40.33 -60.86 -12.20
C GLY A 109 -38.88 -61.20 -11.77
N GLU A 110 -38.28 -60.40 -10.90
CA GLU A 110 -36.91 -60.53 -10.40
C GLU A 110 -36.89 -60.38 -8.87
N ALA A 111 -36.09 -61.22 -8.22
CA ALA A 111 -35.75 -61.07 -6.81
C ALA A 111 -34.39 -60.36 -6.66
N ARG A 112 -34.27 -59.49 -5.65
CA ARG A 112 -33.01 -58.82 -5.32
C ARG A 112 -32.28 -59.57 -4.21
N VAL A 113 -31.02 -59.93 -4.40
CA VAL A 113 -30.17 -60.47 -3.32
C VAL A 113 -29.64 -59.34 -2.46
N LEU A 114 -29.72 -59.52 -1.13
CA LEU A 114 -29.07 -58.69 -0.12
C LEU A 114 -27.63 -59.18 0.03
N LEU A 115 -26.72 -58.59 -0.74
CA LEU A 115 -25.35 -59.06 -0.87
C LEU A 115 -24.60 -58.99 0.48
N ASP A 116 -24.98 -58.05 1.35
CA ASP A 116 -24.39 -57.89 2.69
C ASP A 116 -24.70 -59.04 3.67
N ARG A 117 -25.62 -59.94 3.31
CA ARG A 117 -25.95 -61.16 4.08
C ARG A 117 -25.30 -62.42 3.51
N LEU A 118 -24.55 -62.31 2.41
CA LEU A 118 -23.85 -63.43 1.81
C LEU A 118 -22.53 -63.70 2.53
N GLU A 119 -22.52 -64.70 3.40
CA GLU A 119 -21.29 -65.25 3.98
C GLU A 119 -20.65 -66.31 3.07
N PRO A 120 -19.31 -66.51 3.11
CA PRO A 120 -18.65 -67.58 2.37
C PRO A 120 -19.26 -68.96 2.67
N GLY A 121 -19.61 -69.72 1.63
CA GLY A 121 -20.28 -71.02 1.74
C GLY A 121 -21.82 -70.95 1.73
N ASN A 122 -22.43 -69.77 1.62
CA ASN A 122 -23.86 -69.63 1.34
C ASN A 122 -24.19 -70.22 -0.06
N PRO A 123 -25.27 -71.01 -0.23
CA PRO A 123 -25.65 -71.61 -1.52
C PRO A 123 -25.81 -70.61 -2.67
N VAL A 124 -26.27 -69.38 -2.38
CA VAL A 124 -26.41 -68.29 -3.36
C VAL A 124 -25.03 -67.77 -3.78
N ALA A 125 -24.14 -67.53 -2.81
CA ALA A 125 -22.76 -67.12 -3.07
C ALA A 125 -22.00 -68.15 -3.93
N GLU A 126 -22.18 -69.45 -3.63
CA GLU A 126 -21.60 -70.55 -4.43
C GLU A 126 -22.17 -70.60 -5.85
N ARG A 127 -23.48 -70.39 -6.04
CA ARG A 127 -24.10 -70.34 -7.37
C ARG A 127 -23.52 -69.22 -8.23
N VAL A 128 -23.39 -68.02 -7.66
CA VAL A 128 -22.78 -66.86 -8.34
C VAL A 128 -21.33 -67.18 -8.73
N ALA A 129 -20.53 -67.70 -7.80
CA ALA A 129 -19.14 -68.03 -8.06
C ALA A 129 -18.98 -69.08 -9.18
N LEU A 130 -19.71 -70.21 -9.10
CA LEU A 130 -19.64 -71.27 -10.10
C LEU A 130 -20.08 -70.81 -11.49
N ARG A 131 -21.10 -69.93 -11.57
CA ARG A 131 -21.55 -69.40 -12.87
C ARG A 131 -20.50 -68.49 -13.50
N LEU A 132 -19.88 -67.62 -12.70
CA LEU A 132 -18.79 -66.75 -13.18
C LEU A 132 -17.57 -67.56 -13.60
N GLU A 133 -17.20 -68.62 -12.86
CA GLU A 133 -16.16 -69.57 -13.27
C GLU A 133 -16.48 -70.25 -14.61
N ALA A 134 -17.73 -70.68 -14.83
CA ALA A 134 -18.15 -71.28 -16.08
C ALA A 134 -18.06 -70.30 -17.27
N LEU A 135 -18.35 -69.01 -17.04
CA LEU A 135 -18.18 -67.96 -18.05
C LEU A 135 -16.70 -67.69 -18.37
N LEU A 136 -15.82 -67.74 -17.36
CA LEU A 136 -14.36 -67.68 -17.57
C LEU A 136 -13.86 -68.88 -18.39
N ASP A 137 -14.36 -70.08 -18.08
CA ASP A 137 -14.03 -71.31 -18.81
C ASP A 137 -14.54 -71.27 -20.26
N ALA A 138 -15.70 -70.65 -20.50
CA ALA A 138 -16.23 -70.41 -21.84
C ALA A 138 -15.36 -69.43 -22.65
N GLY A 139 -14.58 -68.57 -21.98
CA GLY A 139 -13.56 -67.73 -22.60
C GLY A 139 -13.57 -66.26 -22.18
N ALA A 140 -14.47 -65.81 -21.31
CA ALA A 140 -14.50 -64.43 -20.82
C ALA A 140 -13.21 -64.02 -20.09
N ASP A 141 -12.69 -62.83 -20.35
CA ASP A 141 -11.43 -62.32 -19.77
C ASP A 141 -11.66 -61.47 -18.51
N GLY A 142 -12.91 -61.17 -18.19
CA GLY A 142 -13.24 -60.36 -17.03
C GLY A 142 -14.71 -59.94 -16.97
N PHE A 143 -15.04 -59.17 -15.94
CA PHE A 143 -16.41 -58.79 -15.63
C PHE A 143 -16.52 -57.31 -15.21
N VAL A 144 -17.60 -56.65 -15.63
CA VAL A 144 -18.09 -55.41 -15.02
C VAL A 144 -19.25 -55.76 -14.10
N PHE A 145 -19.09 -55.55 -12.81
CA PHE A 145 -20.11 -55.84 -11.82
C PHE A 145 -20.94 -54.61 -11.47
N GLU A 146 -22.25 -54.73 -11.64
CA GLU A 146 -23.25 -53.75 -11.27
C GLU A 146 -24.09 -54.24 -10.07
N GLY A 147 -24.78 -53.31 -9.40
CA GLY A 147 -25.60 -53.63 -8.23
C GLY A 147 -24.78 -53.97 -6.97
N LEU A 148 -23.56 -53.44 -6.88
CA LEU A 148 -22.65 -53.67 -5.77
C LEU A 148 -23.12 -52.99 -4.47
N GLU A 149 -22.89 -53.65 -3.34
CA GLU A 149 -23.15 -53.10 -2.00
C GLU A 149 -21.84 -53.03 -1.21
N ALA A 150 -21.52 -51.87 -0.63
CA ALA A 150 -20.30 -51.66 0.14
C ALA A 150 -20.23 -52.50 1.42
N ARG A 151 -21.39 -52.82 2.01
CA ARG A 151 -21.47 -53.71 3.18
C ARG A 151 -21.07 -55.15 2.85
N ALA A 152 -21.14 -55.53 1.58
CA ALA A 152 -20.76 -56.85 1.09
C ALA A 152 -19.28 -56.96 0.67
N VAL A 153 -18.41 -56.04 1.07
CA VAL A 153 -16.96 -56.09 0.78
C VAL A 153 -16.30 -57.46 1.10
N PRO A 154 -16.63 -58.14 2.23
CA PRO A 154 -16.11 -59.49 2.48
C PRO A 154 -16.47 -60.49 1.39
N PHE A 155 -17.73 -60.49 0.92
CA PHE A 155 -18.19 -61.34 -0.17
C PHE A 155 -17.49 -60.98 -1.49
N HIS A 156 -17.41 -59.69 -1.85
CA HIS A 156 -16.72 -59.25 -3.06
C HIS A 156 -15.26 -59.68 -3.09
N ARG A 157 -14.55 -59.58 -1.95
CA ARG A 157 -13.16 -60.04 -1.81
C ARG A 157 -13.03 -61.54 -2.02
N ALA A 158 -13.85 -62.34 -1.34
CA ALA A 158 -13.81 -63.80 -1.46
C ALA A 158 -14.13 -64.25 -2.89
N LEU A 159 -15.11 -63.61 -3.54
CA LEU A 159 -15.45 -63.87 -4.93
C LEU A 159 -14.29 -63.52 -5.87
N ALA A 160 -13.68 -62.35 -5.69
CA ALA A 160 -12.55 -61.91 -6.51
C ALA A 160 -11.34 -62.83 -6.37
N GLU A 161 -10.97 -63.22 -5.15
CA GLU A 161 -9.89 -64.18 -4.89
C GLU A 161 -10.14 -65.50 -5.62
N ARG A 162 -11.37 -66.03 -5.51
CA ARG A 162 -11.75 -67.28 -6.19
C ARG A 162 -11.70 -67.20 -7.71
N LEU A 163 -12.17 -66.11 -8.30
CA LEU A 163 -12.09 -65.92 -9.76
C LEU A 163 -10.64 -65.79 -10.24
N ARG A 164 -9.78 -65.12 -9.45
CA ARG A 164 -8.35 -64.98 -9.73
C ARG A 164 -7.60 -66.31 -9.61
N ASP A 165 -7.98 -67.16 -8.65
CA ASP A 165 -7.47 -68.53 -8.53
C ASP A 165 -7.89 -69.40 -9.72
N ARG A 166 -9.09 -69.19 -10.27
CA ARG A 166 -9.56 -69.92 -11.47
C ARG A 166 -8.83 -69.47 -12.74
N ARG A 167 -8.63 -68.17 -12.95
CA ARG A 167 -7.98 -67.61 -14.14
C ARG A 167 -7.07 -66.44 -13.77
N GLN A 168 -5.77 -66.63 -13.97
CA GLN A 168 -4.80 -65.54 -13.85
C GLN A 168 -5.07 -64.45 -14.88
N GLY A 169 -5.01 -63.19 -14.45
CA GLY A 169 -5.21 -62.03 -15.32
C GLY A 169 -6.67 -61.70 -15.63
N VAL A 170 -7.63 -62.29 -14.90
CA VAL A 170 -9.05 -61.87 -14.97
C VAL A 170 -9.18 -60.40 -14.57
N LEU A 171 -9.90 -59.61 -15.37
CA LEU A 171 -10.13 -58.18 -15.11
C LEU A 171 -11.48 -57.97 -14.44
N LEU A 172 -11.48 -57.50 -13.19
CA LEU A 172 -12.70 -57.25 -12.42
C LEU A 172 -12.92 -55.74 -12.26
N ILE A 173 -14.02 -55.23 -12.80
CA ILE A 173 -14.37 -53.82 -12.80
C ILE A 173 -15.62 -53.60 -11.95
N ALA A 174 -15.54 -52.71 -10.96
CA ALA A 174 -16.72 -52.30 -10.19
C ALA A 174 -17.44 -51.12 -10.85
N ALA A 175 -18.73 -51.26 -11.13
CA ALA A 175 -19.57 -50.15 -11.53
C ALA A 175 -19.97 -49.33 -10.29
N THR A 176 -19.17 -48.31 -9.99
CA THR A 176 -19.40 -47.36 -8.89
C THR A 176 -20.32 -46.16 -9.17
N PRO A 177 -20.66 -45.77 -10.43
CA PRO A 177 -21.57 -44.65 -10.66
C PRO A 177 -22.96 -44.88 -10.04
N GLY A 178 -23.52 -43.84 -9.43
CA GLY A 178 -24.82 -43.90 -8.75
C GLY A 178 -24.77 -44.40 -7.30
N LEU A 179 -23.61 -44.84 -6.80
CA LEU A 179 -23.43 -45.17 -5.39
C LEU A 179 -23.15 -43.92 -4.53
N PRO A 180 -23.53 -43.92 -3.24
CA PRO A 180 -23.03 -42.96 -2.28
C PRO A 180 -21.49 -42.95 -2.23
N ARG A 181 -20.89 -41.79 -1.98
CA ARG A 181 -19.43 -41.61 -1.99
C ARG A 181 -18.68 -42.58 -1.06
N ASP A 182 -19.20 -42.80 0.14
CA ASP A 182 -18.58 -43.70 1.12
C ASP A 182 -18.62 -45.16 0.66
N ASP A 183 -19.69 -45.54 -0.05
CA ASP A 183 -19.84 -46.89 -0.59
C ASP A 183 -18.88 -47.13 -1.75
N ALA A 184 -18.75 -46.15 -2.66
CA ALA A 184 -17.76 -46.20 -3.74
C ALA A 184 -16.33 -46.27 -3.19
N LEU A 185 -16.02 -45.52 -2.14
CA LEU A 185 -14.71 -45.56 -1.46
C LEU A 185 -14.45 -46.91 -0.80
N ALA A 186 -15.44 -47.51 -0.15
CA ALA A 186 -15.32 -48.83 0.48
C ALA A 186 -15.03 -49.91 -0.58
N LEU A 187 -15.71 -49.86 -1.73
CA LEU A 187 -15.47 -50.77 -2.85
C LEU A 187 -14.08 -50.55 -3.46
N ALA A 188 -13.66 -49.30 -3.70
CA ALA A 188 -12.34 -48.99 -4.22
C ALA A 188 -11.20 -49.45 -3.28
N ARG A 189 -11.37 -49.30 -1.95
CA ARG A 189 -10.40 -49.76 -0.93
C ARG A 189 -10.41 -51.26 -0.67
N SER A 190 -11.40 -51.98 -1.20
CA SER A 190 -11.52 -53.41 -0.97
C SER A 190 -10.38 -54.20 -1.60
N GLY A 191 -9.78 -53.76 -2.72
CA GLY A 191 -8.85 -54.60 -3.48
C GLY A 191 -9.51 -55.85 -4.12
N ALA A 192 -10.83 -55.98 -4.05
CA ALA A 192 -11.59 -57.00 -4.77
C ALA A 192 -11.61 -56.72 -6.28
N PHE A 193 -11.57 -55.45 -6.68
CA PHE A 193 -11.66 -55.03 -8.07
C PHE A 193 -10.32 -54.45 -8.54
N ASP A 194 -10.03 -54.64 -9.83
CA ASP A 194 -8.83 -54.10 -10.48
C ASP A 194 -9.06 -52.67 -10.99
N ARG A 195 -10.32 -52.32 -11.29
CA ARG A 195 -10.75 -51.00 -11.76
C ARG A 195 -12.11 -50.62 -11.16
N CYS A 196 -12.38 -49.32 -11.09
CA CYS A 196 -13.72 -48.78 -10.81
C CYS A 196 -14.17 -47.90 -11.98
N LEU A 197 -15.47 -47.87 -12.29
CA LEU A 197 -16.02 -46.95 -13.28
C LEU A 197 -16.21 -45.56 -12.67
N SER A 198 -15.69 -44.53 -13.31
CA SER A 198 -15.98 -43.15 -12.93
C SER A 198 -17.36 -42.72 -13.41
N SER A 199 -17.89 -41.66 -12.79
CA SER A 199 -19.15 -41.03 -13.18
C SER A 199 -19.01 -40.13 -14.43
N PHE A 200 -17.98 -40.34 -15.27
CA PHE A 200 -17.67 -39.51 -16.44
C PHE A 200 -18.86 -39.28 -17.38
N GLY A 201 -19.68 -40.30 -17.66
CA GLY A 201 -20.82 -40.20 -18.58
C GLY A 201 -21.92 -39.21 -18.17
N TRP A 202 -21.89 -38.69 -16.94
CA TRP A 202 -22.81 -37.64 -16.47
C TRP A 202 -22.14 -36.26 -16.37
N TRP A 203 -20.85 -36.16 -16.70
CA TRP A 203 -20.09 -34.93 -16.63
C TRP A 203 -20.41 -33.98 -17.77
N ASP A 204 -20.62 -32.71 -17.44
CA ASP A 204 -20.91 -31.61 -18.36
C ASP A 204 -19.64 -30.94 -18.92
N GLN A 205 -18.47 -31.53 -18.67
CA GLN A 205 -17.15 -31.02 -19.03
C GLN A 205 -16.78 -29.71 -18.32
N ARG A 206 -17.52 -29.28 -17.28
CA ARG A 206 -17.27 -28.04 -16.53
C ARG A 206 -17.23 -28.25 -15.01
N ALA A 207 -18.11 -29.09 -14.50
CA ALA A 207 -18.33 -29.25 -13.09
C ALA A 207 -17.14 -29.94 -12.39
N ARG A 208 -16.78 -29.47 -11.20
CA ARG A 208 -15.61 -29.96 -10.47
C ARG A 208 -15.76 -31.37 -9.90
N TRP A 209 -17.00 -31.84 -9.70
CA TRP A 209 -17.27 -33.08 -8.95
C TRP A 209 -16.59 -34.32 -9.54
N LEU A 210 -16.33 -34.37 -10.85
CA LEU A 210 -15.64 -35.50 -11.48
C LEU A 210 -14.19 -35.57 -11.02
N LEU A 211 -13.53 -34.42 -10.84
CA LEU A 211 -12.17 -34.37 -10.33
C LEU A 211 -12.11 -34.71 -8.84
N ASP A 212 -13.13 -34.30 -8.08
CA ASP A 212 -13.24 -34.66 -6.66
C ASP A 212 -13.48 -36.18 -6.49
N GLU A 213 -14.26 -36.80 -7.37
CA GLU A 213 -14.40 -38.27 -7.45
C GLU A 213 -13.06 -38.93 -7.78
N ASN A 214 -12.37 -38.43 -8.80
CA ASN A 214 -11.07 -38.96 -9.22
C ASN A 214 -10.04 -38.90 -8.09
N ALA A 215 -9.90 -37.74 -7.45
CA ALA A 215 -8.98 -37.54 -6.32
C ALA A 215 -9.31 -38.46 -5.13
N ALA A 216 -10.59 -38.80 -4.93
CA ALA A 216 -11.01 -39.67 -3.84
C ALA A 216 -10.79 -41.16 -4.12
N LEU A 217 -11.09 -41.62 -5.33
CA LEU A 217 -11.13 -43.05 -5.65
C LEU A 217 -9.85 -43.56 -6.32
N ALA A 218 -9.25 -42.78 -7.23
CA ALA A 218 -8.09 -43.20 -8.02
C ALA A 218 -6.88 -43.69 -7.19
N PRO A 219 -6.55 -43.12 -6.01
CA PRO A 219 -5.47 -43.63 -5.17
C PRO A 219 -5.70 -45.05 -4.62
N HIS A 220 -6.95 -45.51 -4.60
CA HIS A 220 -7.34 -46.81 -4.06
C HIS A 220 -7.62 -47.83 -5.16
N CYS A 221 -8.23 -47.41 -6.27
CA CYS A 221 -8.52 -48.24 -7.42
C CYS A 221 -8.53 -47.38 -8.69
N PRO A 222 -7.76 -47.72 -9.75
CA PRO A 222 -7.72 -46.93 -10.97
C PRO A 222 -9.11 -46.78 -11.61
N LEU A 223 -9.46 -45.55 -11.99
CA LEU A 223 -10.76 -45.24 -12.56
C LEU A 223 -10.77 -45.38 -14.08
N VAL A 224 -11.77 -46.06 -14.62
CA VAL A 224 -12.05 -46.14 -16.07
C VAL A 224 -13.17 -45.16 -16.38
N ALA A 225 -12.98 -44.31 -17.39
CA ALA A 225 -13.98 -43.34 -17.84
C ALA A 225 -15.00 -44.01 -18.76
N GLU A 226 -16.25 -44.13 -18.32
CA GLU A 226 -17.31 -44.64 -19.18
C GLU A 226 -18.03 -43.51 -19.90
N ILE A 227 -18.02 -43.56 -21.23
CA ILE A 227 -18.89 -42.75 -22.06
C ILE A 227 -20.23 -43.47 -22.18
N THR A 228 -21.24 -43.01 -21.46
CA THR A 228 -22.57 -43.63 -21.51
C THR A 228 -23.23 -43.37 -22.87
N PRO A 229 -24.17 -44.23 -23.32
CA PRO A 229 -24.95 -43.98 -24.53
C PRO A 229 -25.65 -42.61 -24.54
N ALA A 230 -26.09 -42.13 -23.37
CA ALA A 230 -26.67 -40.80 -23.20
C ALA A 230 -25.65 -39.67 -23.38
N ALA A 231 -24.38 -39.86 -23.00
CA ALA A 231 -23.32 -38.89 -23.28
C ALA A 231 -22.93 -38.88 -24.76
N ALA A 232 -22.79 -40.07 -25.36
CA ALA A 232 -22.45 -40.24 -26.77
C ALA A 232 -23.51 -39.66 -27.72
N SER A 233 -24.79 -39.69 -27.34
CA SER A 233 -25.88 -39.10 -28.15
C SER A 233 -25.95 -37.57 -28.05
N ARG A 234 -25.44 -36.97 -26.97
CA ARG A 234 -25.32 -35.51 -26.81
C ARG A 234 -24.20 -34.91 -27.66
N ALA A 235 -23.18 -35.69 -28.01
CA ALA A 235 -22.12 -35.29 -28.93
C ALA A 235 -22.63 -35.36 -30.39
N SER A 236 -23.18 -34.24 -30.88
CA SER A 236 -23.89 -34.19 -32.17
C SER A 236 -22.99 -34.11 -33.40
N ASP A 237 -21.75 -33.61 -33.25
CA ASP A 237 -20.79 -33.43 -34.34
C ASP A 237 -19.46 -34.17 -34.06
N PRO A 238 -18.59 -34.36 -35.09
CA PRO A 238 -17.32 -35.07 -34.91
C PRO A 238 -16.36 -34.43 -33.91
N GLU A 239 -16.36 -33.09 -33.78
CA GLU A 239 -15.46 -32.37 -32.87
C GLU A 239 -15.93 -32.52 -31.41
N ALA A 240 -17.24 -32.44 -31.18
CA ALA A 240 -17.85 -32.75 -29.88
C ALA A 240 -17.62 -34.20 -29.47
N ALA A 241 -17.68 -35.15 -30.43
CA ALA A 241 -17.36 -36.55 -30.19
C ALA A 241 -15.87 -36.73 -29.83
N ARG A 242 -14.97 -36.08 -30.58
CA ARG A 242 -13.53 -36.08 -30.34
C ARG A 242 -13.18 -35.51 -28.96
N THR A 243 -13.78 -34.38 -28.59
CA THR A 243 -13.60 -33.72 -27.29
C THR A 243 -14.08 -34.59 -26.14
N LEU A 244 -15.22 -35.27 -26.30
CA LEU A 244 -15.72 -36.22 -25.30
C LEU A 244 -14.75 -37.40 -25.11
N LEU A 245 -14.18 -37.93 -26.20
CA LEU A 245 -13.17 -38.99 -26.14
C LEU A 245 -11.87 -38.52 -25.48
N VAL A 246 -11.33 -37.37 -25.87
CA VAL A 246 -10.09 -36.82 -25.29
C VAL A 246 -10.28 -36.54 -23.80
N ALA A 247 -11.42 -35.99 -23.39
CA ALA A 247 -11.74 -35.77 -21.99
C ALA A 247 -11.84 -37.07 -21.18
N ALA A 248 -12.44 -38.13 -21.75
CA ALA A 248 -12.53 -39.45 -21.12
C ALA A 248 -11.13 -40.06 -20.92
N LEU A 249 -10.29 -40.01 -21.96
CA LEU A 249 -8.91 -40.50 -21.91
C LEU A 249 -8.02 -39.66 -20.98
N PHE A 250 -8.25 -38.36 -20.86
CA PHE A 250 -7.44 -37.52 -19.98
C PHE A 250 -7.79 -37.71 -18.50
N THR A 251 -9.08 -37.87 -18.20
CA THR A 251 -9.59 -38.01 -16.82
C THR A 251 -9.52 -39.44 -16.29
N GLY A 252 -9.55 -40.44 -17.17
CA GLY A 252 -9.44 -41.86 -16.83
C GLY A 252 -8.01 -42.42 -16.78
N SER A 253 -7.91 -43.64 -16.26
CA SER A 253 -6.77 -44.57 -16.44
C SER A 253 -7.05 -45.63 -17.53
N GLY A 254 -8.17 -45.45 -18.22
CA GLY A 254 -8.77 -46.31 -19.24
C GLY A 254 -10.12 -45.71 -19.65
N ALA A 255 -10.73 -46.20 -20.72
CA ALA A 255 -12.05 -45.72 -21.15
C ALA A 255 -12.94 -46.85 -21.70
N LEU A 256 -14.25 -46.78 -21.39
CA LEU A 256 -15.29 -47.55 -22.05
C LEU A 256 -15.98 -46.63 -23.07
N VAL A 257 -15.86 -46.95 -24.36
CA VAL A 257 -16.28 -46.08 -25.46
C VAL A 257 -17.34 -46.80 -26.31
N PRO A 258 -18.52 -46.21 -26.55
CA PRO A 258 -19.50 -46.77 -27.48
C PRO A 258 -18.92 -46.90 -28.89
N ALA A 259 -19.07 -48.06 -29.51
CA ALA A 259 -18.50 -48.34 -30.83
C ALA A 259 -18.98 -47.35 -31.91
N ASP A 260 -20.23 -46.89 -31.83
CA ASP A 260 -20.83 -45.89 -32.71
C ASP A 260 -20.25 -44.47 -32.52
N LEU A 261 -19.78 -44.15 -31.31
CA LEU A 261 -19.07 -42.89 -31.04
C LEU A 261 -17.65 -42.95 -31.60
N ALA A 262 -16.94 -44.05 -31.38
CA ALA A 262 -15.59 -44.24 -31.90
C ALA A 262 -15.55 -44.15 -33.43
N ALA A 263 -16.52 -44.78 -34.12
CA ALA A 263 -16.62 -44.74 -35.58
C ALA A 263 -16.87 -43.33 -36.17
N ARG A 264 -17.39 -42.37 -35.38
CA ARG A 264 -17.60 -40.97 -35.80
C ARG A 264 -16.34 -40.12 -35.76
N ILE A 265 -15.28 -40.61 -35.11
CA ILE A 265 -14.04 -39.87 -34.87
C ILE A 265 -12.95 -40.52 -35.74
N GLY A 266 -12.54 -39.84 -36.82
CA GLY A 266 -11.62 -40.41 -37.80
C GLY A 266 -10.23 -40.76 -37.27
N ASP A 267 -9.80 -40.17 -36.15
CA ASP A 267 -8.50 -40.36 -35.49
C ASP A 267 -8.61 -40.96 -34.07
N ALA A 268 -9.76 -41.57 -33.71
CA ALA A 268 -9.99 -42.09 -32.35
C ALA A 268 -8.87 -43.02 -31.86
N GLU A 269 -8.37 -43.86 -32.75
CA GLU A 269 -7.32 -44.83 -32.47
C GLU A 269 -5.98 -44.17 -32.16
N ASP A 270 -5.62 -43.15 -32.94
CA ASP A 270 -4.38 -42.39 -32.78
C ASP A 270 -4.41 -41.57 -31.48
N LEU A 271 -5.56 -40.96 -31.17
CA LEU A 271 -5.77 -40.24 -29.91
C LEU A 271 -5.64 -41.16 -28.69
N ALA A 272 -6.28 -42.33 -28.76
CA ALA A 272 -6.23 -43.31 -27.71
C ALA A 272 -4.80 -43.88 -27.52
N ARG A 273 -4.07 -44.08 -28.62
CA ARG A 273 -2.66 -44.53 -28.60
C ARG A 273 -1.72 -43.46 -28.06
N ALA A 274 -1.87 -42.21 -28.49
CA ALA A 274 -1.06 -41.09 -28.04
C ALA A 274 -1.23 -40.83 -26.54
N MET A 275 -2.46 -40.91 -26.02
CA MET A 275 -2.71 -40.79 -24.59
C MET A 275 -2.11 -41.94 -23.78
N ALA A 276 -2.13 -43.17 -24.30
CA ALA A 276 -1.55 -44.33 -23.62
C ALA A 276 -0.01 -44.30 -23.56
N GLN A 277 0.66 -43.77 -24.59
CA GLN A 277 2.13 -43.68 -24.63
C GLN A 277 2.71 -42.63 -23.66
N ASP A 278 1.90 -41.62 -23.32
CA ASP A 278 2.34 -40.44 -22.57
C ASP A 278 1.70 -40.31 -21.17
N ALA A 279 0.87 -41.27 -20.74
CA ALA A 279 0.00 -41.16 -19.55
C ALA A 279 0.78 -41.11 -18.22
N PRO A 280 0.79 -39.99 -17.48
CA PRO A 280 1.26 -39.97 -16.11
C PRO A 280 0.11 -40.26 -15.14
N LEU A 281 0.32 -41.18 -14.19
CA LEU A 281 -0.65 -41.54 -13.14
C LEU A 281 -0.41 -40.76 -11.83
N GLY A 282 -0.26 -39.45 -11.99
CA GLY A 282 -0.16 -38.51 -10.87
C GLY A 282 -1.47 -37.77 -10.58
N GLY A 283 -1.39 -36.77 -9.71
CA GLY A 283 -2.53 -35.96 -9.28
C GLY A 283 -3.11 -35.12 -10.42
N MET A 284 -4.43 -34.87 -10.35
CA MET A 284 -5.18 -34.09 -11.32
C MET A 284 -5.85 -32.88 -10.64
N GLU A 285 -5.76 -31.70 -11.25
CA GLU A 285 -6.31 -30.45 -10.72
C GLU A 285 -7.03 -29.64 -11.78
N VAL A 286 -8.00 -28.81 -11.37
CA VAL A 286 -8.65 -27.84 -12.27
C VAL A 286 -7.81 -26.55 -12.32
N LEU A 287 -7.63 -26.00 -13.52
CA LEU A 287 -6.98 -24.71 -13.78
C LEU A 287 -7.95 -23.54 -13.94
N THR A 288 -9.22 -23.80 -14.28
CA THR A 288 -10.24 -22.76 -14.49
C THR A 288 -11.43 -22.91 -13.54
N ALA A 289 -12.15 -21.81 -13.28
CA ALA A 289 -13.38 -21.86 -12.50
C ALA A 289 -14.52 -22.51 -13.31
N ALA A 290 -15.52 -23.09 -12.63
CA ALA A 290 -16.66 -23.75 -13.28
C ALA A 290 -17.47 -22.85 -14.24
N GLY A 291 -17.45 -21.53 -14.03
CA GLY A 291 -18.10 -20.54 -14.91
C GLY A 291 -17.24 -20.09 -16.09
N SER A 292 -16.00 -20.57 -16.22
CA SER A 292 -15.12 -20.24 -17.34
C SER A 292 -15.67 -20.80 -18.65
N PRO A 293 -15.54 -20.09 -19.79
CA PRO A 293 -15.94 -20.62 -21.09
C PRO A 293 -15.03 -21.79 -21.52
N VAL A 294 -13.81 -21.86 -20.99
CA VAL A 294 -12.85 -22.95 -21.16
C VAL A 294 -12.67 -23.72 -19.85
N THR A 295 -12.76 -25.05 -19.89
CA THR A 295 -12.38 -25.93 -18.79
C THR A 295 -10.91 -26.33 -18.94
N GLY A 296 -10.07 -25.91 -18.02
CA GLY A 296 -8.67 -26.30 -17.97
C GLY A 296 -8.43 -27.32 -16.87
N ILE A 297 -7.75 -28.42 -17.18
CA ILE A 297 -7.38 -29.48 -16.25
C ILE A 297 -5.89 -29.77 -16.43
N ILE A 298 -5.15 -29.89 -15.33
CA ILE A 298 -3.75 -30.31 -15.33
C ILE A 298 -3.59 -31.67 -14.67
N ARG A 299 -2.66 -32.48 -15.19
CA ARG A 299 -2.30 -33.80 -14.66
C ARG A 299 -0.79 -33.89 -14.57
N HIS A 300 -0.29 -34.25 -13.39
CA HIS A 300 1.15 -34.26 -13.09
C HIS A 300 1.76 -35.65 -13.29
N ASP A 301 3.08 -35.72 -13.54
CA ASP A 301 3.85 -36.97 -13.54
C ASP A 301 4.19 -37.53 -12.15
N ALA A 302 3.73 -36.84 -11.10
CA ALA A 302 3.81 -37.26 -9.72
C ALA A 302 2.48 -36.99 -9.00
N ALA A 303 2.31 -37.52 -7.78
CA ALA A 303 1.10 -37.30 -6.99
C ALA A 303 0.85 -35.81 -6.65
N ASP A 304 1.88 -34.97 -6.65
CA ASP A 304 1.84 -33.56 -6.22
C ASP A 304 2.71 -32.66 -7.13
N GLU A 305 2.20 -31.46 -7.47
CA GLU A 305 2.87 -30.46 -8.32
C GLU A 305 4.31 -30.14 -7.85
N ARG A 306 4.59 -30.12 -6.54
CA ARG A 306 5.92 -29.80 -5.97
C ARG A 306 6.98 -30.85 -6.31
N SER A 307 6.55 -32.09 -6.49
CA SER A 307 7.43 -33.21 -6.86
C SER A 307 7.49 -33.47 -8.37
N ALA A 308 6.51 -32.96 -9.10
CA ALA A 308 6.37 -33.18 -10.54
C ALA A 308 7.47 -32.47 -11.34
N GLN A 309 8.03 -33.16 -12.34
CA GLN A 309 8.99 -32.60 -13.30
C GLN A 309 8.29 -32.23 -14.60
N ALA A 310 7.20 -32.92 -14.92
CA ALA A 310 6.37 -32.69 -16.09
C ALA A 310 4.88 -32.68 -15.74
N ALA A 311 4.09 -32.02 -16.57
CA ALA A 311 2.64 -32.07 -16.50
C ALA A 311 2.01 -32.09 -17.90
N ARG A 312 0.77 -32.54 -17.96
CA ARG A 312 -0.10 -32.47 -19.12
C ARG A 312 -1.29 -31.59 -18.77
N ILE A 313 -1.70 -30.74 -19.70
CA ILE A 313 -2.83 -29.83 -19.52
C ILE A 313 -3.83 -30.10 -20.62
N LEU A 314 -5.08 -30.31 -20.24
CA LEU A 314 -6.22 -30.39 -21.13
C LEU A 314 -7.01 -29.09 -21.03
N LEU A 315 -7.27 -28.44 -22.17
CA LEU A 315 -8.15 -27.29 -22.29
C LEU A 315 -9.34 -27.69 -23.17
N LEU A 316 -10.56 -27.47 -22.68
CA LEU A 316 -11.80 -27.87 -23.33
C LEU A 316 -12.71 -26.65 -23.53
N ASN A 317 -13.26 -26.49 -24.72
CA ASN A 317 -14.38 -25.59 -24.96
C ASN A 317 -15.66 -26.39 -25.20
N PRO A 318 -16.53 -26.59 -24.19
CA PRO A 318 -17.78 -27.33 -24.37
C PRO A 318 -18.89 -26.52 -25.08
N GLY A 319 -18.61 -25.26 -25.46
CA GLY A 319 -19.59 -24.38 -26.10
C GLY A 319 -19.55 -24.39 -27.63
N GLN A 320 -20.57 -23.77 -28.23
CA GLN A 320 -20.74 -23.66 -29.69
C GLN A 320 -20.04 -22.44 -30.32
N ALA A 321 -19.38 -21.61 -29.51
CA ALA A 321 -18.66 -20.41 -29.96
C ALA A 321 -17.18 -20.49 -29.54
N PRO A 322 -16.25 -19.82 -30.24
CA PRO A 322 -14.86 -19.72 -29.81
C PRO A 322 -14.73 -19.13 -28.40
N ALA A 323 -13.76 -19.60 -27.63
CA ALA A 323 -13.52 -19.19 -26.25
C ALA A 323 -12.05 -18.85 -26.00
N ASP A 324 -11.80 -17.70 -25.39
CA ASP A 324 -10.46 -17.28 -24.99
C ASP A 324 -9.97 -18.08 -23.78
N ILE A 325 -8.69 -18.44 -23.78
CA ILE A 325 -8.04 -19.06 -22.62
C ILE A 325 -7.62 -17.93 -21.66
N PRO A 326 -7.97 -18.00 -20.36
CA PRO A 326 -7.55 -16.98 -19.40
C PRO A 326 -6.03 -16.81 -19.36
N ALA A 327 -5.53 -15.57 -19.48
CA ALA A 327 -4.09 -15.29 -19.44
C ALA A 327 -3.42 -15.74 -18.13
N SER A 328 -4.19 -15.78 -17.03
CA SER A 328 -3.74 -16.19 -15.69
C SER A 328 -3.86 -17.69 -15.43
N LEU A 329 -4.11 -18.52 -16.45
CA LEU A 329 -4.38 -19.96 -16.31
C LEU A 329 -3.36 -20.70 -15.41
N LEU A 330 -2.10 -20.26 -15.42
CA LEU A 330 -1.00 -20.86 -14.67
C LEU A 330 -0.33 -19.90 -13.67
N ASP A 331 -0.96 -18.76 -13.37
CA ASP A 331 -0.42 -17.84 -12.36
C ASP A 331 -0.35 -18.53 -10.99
N GLY A 332 0.77 -18.33 -10.29
CA GLY A 332 1.05 -19.01 -9.02
C GLY A 332 1.46 -20.49 -9.14
N ARG A 333 1.48 -21.06 -10.36
CA ARG A 333 1.91 -22.43 -10.61
C ARG A 333 3.34 -22.48 -11.15
N ARG A 334 3.99 -23.64 -11.04
CA ARG A 334 5.39 -23.77 -11.47
C ARG A 334 5.55 -23.88 -12.99
N TRP A 335 4.49 -24.14 -13.74
CA TRP A 335 4.54 -24.50 -15.16
C TRP A 335 4.68 -23.28 -16.09
N ARG A 336 5.76 -23.20 -16.88
CA ARG A 336 6.00 -22.07 -17.81
C ARG A 336 6.38 -22.45 -19.24
N GLN A 337 6.86 -23.67 -19.49
CA GLN A 337 7.23 -24.13 -20.83
C GLN A 337 6.11 -24.95 -21.45
N LEU A 338 5.06 -24.27 -21.93
CA LEU A 338 3.91 -24.93 -22.57
C LEU A 338 4.21 -25.30 -24.01
N ARG A 339 3.94 -26.55 -24.37
CA ARG A 339 4.05 -27.03 -25.76
C ARG A 339 2.82 -27.86 -26.11
N ARG A 340 2.19 -27.61 -27.27
CA ARG A 340 1.14 -28.51 -27.77
C ARG A 340 1.72 -29.87 -28.14
N ILE A 341 1.00 -30.94 -27.83
CA ILE A 341 1.44 -32.31 -28.13
C ILE A 341 1.39 -32.61 -29.65
N ASP A 342 0.46 -31.98 -30.38
CA ASP A 342 0.23 -32.16 -31.83
C ASP A 342 1.15 -31.34 -32.76
N GLY A 343 2.05 -30.51 -32.20
CA GLY A 343 3.27 -30.13 -32.88
C GLY A 343 3.48 -28.67 -33.36
N THR A 344 2.52 -27.73 -33.38
CA THR A 344 2.80 -26.27 -33.65
C THR A 344 1.66 -25.26 -33.30
N ALA A 345 2.02 -23.95 -33.28
CA ALA A 345 1.28 -22.69 -32.99
C ALA A 345 0.78 -22.46 -31.55
N ASP A 346 0.74 -21.18 -31.13
CA ASP A 346 0.58 -20.67 -29.76
C ASP A 346 -0.30 -21.58 -28.87
N PRO A 347 0.25 -22.21 -27.81
CA PRO A 347 -0.50 -23.14 -26.95
C PRO A 347 -1.73 -22.49 -26.29
N LEU A 348 -1.73 -21.16 -26.14
CA LEU A 348 -2.79 -20.40 -25.48
C LEU A 348 -3.68 -19.60 -26.44
N ALA A 349 -3.64 -19.87 -27.74
CA ALA A 349 -4.60 -19.29 -28.69
C ALA A 349 -6.06 -19.67 -28.33
N PRO A 350 -7.08 -18.87 -28.69
CA PRO A 350 -8.47 -19.20 -28.41
C PRO A 350 -8.85 -20.60 -28.90
N LEU A 351 -9.73 -21.28 -28.17
CA LEU A 351 -10.29 -22.58 -28.54
C LEU A 351 -11.52 -22.38 -29.44
N GLY A 352 -11.60 -23.10 -30.55
CA GLY A 352 -12.79 -23.18 -31.39
C GLY A 352 -13.98 -23.86 -30.68
N PRO A 353 -15.19 -23.79 -31.26
CA PRO A 353 -16.36 -24.51 -30.77
C PRO A 353 -16.08 -26.01 -30.61
N HIS A 354 -16.43 -26.57 -29.46
CA HIS A 354 -16.20 -27.99 -29.14
C HIS A 354 -14.73 -28.43 -29.21
N GLU A 355 -13.72 -27.54 -29.27
CA GLU A 355 -12.30 -27.93 -29.38
C GLU A 355 -11.75 -28.45 -28.03
N ALA A 356 -10.97 -29.54 -28.10
CA ALA A 356 -10.10 -30.01 -27.02
C ALA A 356 -8.62 -29.86 -27.41
N ARG A 357 -7.83 -29.24 -26.53
CA ARG A 357 -6.38 -29.03 -26.72
C ARG A 357 -5.55 -29.63 -25.60
N LEU A 358 -4.54 -30.40 -25.98
CA LEU A 358 -3.59 -31.03 -25.06
C LEU A 358 -2.23 -30.33 -25.12
N LEU A 359 -1.73 -29.93 -23.94
CA LEU A 359 -0.43 -29.28 -23.76
C LEU A 359 0.47 -30.13 -22.84
N ALA A 360 1.77 -30.01 -23.04
CA ALA A 360 2.83 -30.48 -22.18
C ALA A 360 3.47 -29.28 -21.46
N ALA A 361 3.83 -29.46 -20.19
CA ALA A 361 4.55 -28.47 -19.40
C ALA A 361 5.74 -29.12 -18.65
N GLU A 362 6.85 -28.38 -18.55
CA GLU A 362 8.04 -28.78 -17.77
C GLU A 362 8.30 -27.81 -16.60
N ALA A 363 8.91 -28.34 -15.54
CA ALA A 363 9.31 -27.55 -14.38
C ALA A 363 10.45 -26.56 -14.71
N PRO A 364 10.43 -25.35 -14.14
CA PRO A 364 11.42 -24.31 -14.39
C PRO A 364 12.74 -24.67 -13.73
N ARG A 365 13.85 -24.27 -14.36
CA ARG A 365 15.19 -24.45 -13.79
C ARG A 365 15.40 -23.43 -12.67
N ALA A 366 15.82 -23.90 -11.50
CA ALA A 366 16.16 -23.03 -10.37
C ALA A 366 17.40 -22.18 -10.67
N VAL A 367 17.40 -20.92 -10.25
CA VAL A 367 18.60 -20.08 -10.24
C VAL A 367 19.46 -20.51 -9.05
N ALA A 368 20.47 -21.33 -9.30
CA ALA A 368 21.38 -21.79 -8.27
C ALA A 368 22.45 -20.73 -7.97
N HIS A 369 22.45 -20.17 -6.76
CA HIS A 369 23.59 -19.40 -6.25
C HIS A 369 24.62 -20.35 -5.61
N LYS A 370 25.92 -20.13 -5.85
CA LYS A 370 26.98 -20.89 -5.15
C LYS A 370 26.87 -20.65 -3.64
N ALA A 371 26.54 -21.68 -2.88
CA ALA A 371 26.50 -21.61 -1.42
C ALA A 371 27.85 -21.14 -0.87
N ARG A 372 27.88 -19.98 -0.20
CA ARG A 372 29.05 -19.51 0.54
C ARG A 372 29.11 -20.23 1.90
N GLY A 373 29.29 -21.55 1.91
CA GLY A 373 29.50 -22.37 3.11
C GLY A 373 30.87 -22.15 3.79
N SER A 374 31.39 -20.92 3.77
CA SER A 374 32.72 -20.60 4.30
C SER A 374 32.61 -20.04 5.71
N LYS A 375 33.56 -20.38 6.59
CA LYS A 375 33.73 -19.77 7.93
C LYS A 375 33.65 -18.24 7.89
N LYS A 376 34.16 -17.62 6.82
CA LYS A 376 34.08 -16.17 6.58
C LYS A 376 32.65 -15.66 6.46
N ALA A 377 31.76 -16.38 5.79
CA ALA A 377 30.36 -15.99 5.65
C ALA A 377 29.61 -16.05 6.99
N ALA A 378 29.87 -17.08 7.79
CA ALA A 378 29.30 -17.20 9.13
C ALA A 378 29.81 -16.09 10.08
N MET A 379 31.11 -15.74 10.02
CA MET A 379 31.64 -14.62 10.80
C MET A 379 31.01 -13.29 10.40
N ILE A 380 30.86 -13.02 9.10
CA ILE A 380 30.18 -11.80 8.62
C ILE A 380 28.72 -11.76 9.11
N ALA A 381 28.02 -12.91 9.12
CA ALA A 381 26.65 -12.98 9.64
C ALA A 381 26.59 -12.75 11.16
N ALA A 382 27.58 -13.22 11.92
CA ALA A 382 27.66 -13.01 13.37
C ALA A 382 28.04 -11.57 13.77
N GLU A 383 28.64 -10.80 12.85
CA GLU A 383 28.91 -9.37 13.02
C GLU A 383 27.68 -8.50 12.72
N ALA A 384 26.59 -9.07 12.17
CA ALA A 384 25.36 -8.34 11.93
C ALA A 384 24.72 -7.88 13.26
N PRO A 385 24.06 -6.72 13.28
CA PRO A 385 23.33 -6.27 14.47
C PRO A 385 22.31 -7.32 14.90
N ARG A 386 22.38 -7.74 16.17
CA ARG A 386 21.40 -8.66 16.76
C ARG A 386 20.12 -7.92 17.16
N ILE A 387 20.28 -6.74 17.75
CA ILE A 387 19.19 -5.83 18.08
C ILE A 387 18.86 -5.01 16.85
N ILE A 388 17.57 -4.94 16.53
CA ILE A 388 17.04 -4.19 15.40
C ILE A 388 16.53 -2.86 15.90
N VAL A 389 17.00 -1.79 15.27
CA VAL A 389 16.50 -0.42 15.47
C VAL A 389 16.07 0.09 14.10
N GLU A 390 14.78 0.21 13.88
CA GLU A 390 14.24 0.62 12.59
C GLU A 390 13.06 1.58 12.72
N ASN A 391 12.57 2.05 11.58
CA ASN A 391 11.46 2.98 11.48
C ASN A 391 11.59 4.27 12.34
N LEU A 392 12.78 4.88 12.44
CA LEU A 392 12.95 6.15 13.14
C LEU A 392 12.04 7.26 12.58
N VAL A 393 11.18 7.82 13.42
CA VAL A 393 10.31 8.96 13.08
C VAL A 393 10.53 10.11 14.06
N PRO A 394 10.45 11.38 13.62
CA PRO A 394 10.21 11.84 12.25
C PRO A 394 11.43 11.65 11.34
N ARG A 395 11.21 11.48 10.03
CA ARG A 395 12.27 11.49 9.01
C ARG A 395 11.73 11.98 7.67
N VAL A 396 12.62 12.45 6.79
CA VAL A 396 12.27 12.91 5.44
C VAL A 396 13.08 12.12 4.42
N ASP A 397 12.39 11.45 3.48
CA ASP A 397 12.98 10.61 2.42
C ASP A 397 14.06 9.64 2.93
N GLY A 398 13.79 8.91 4.01
CA GLY A 398 14.76 7.94 4.58
C GLY A 398 15.92 8.57 5.37
N GLY A 399 15.92 9.88 5.57
CA GLY A 399 16.96 10.62 6.30
C GLY A 399 17.82 11.54 5.44
N ASP A 400 17.55 11.59 4.13
CA ASP A 400 18.30 12.42 3.18
C ASP A 400 18.09 13.93 3.40
N PHE A 401 16.97 14.33 4.00
CA PHE A 401 16.63 15.73 4.28
C PHE A 401 16.28 15.97 5.74
N ALA A 402 16.50 17.21 6.18
CA ALA A 402 16.19 17.62 7.53
C ALA A 402 14.68 17.72 7.76
N VAL A 403 14.23 17.16 8.88
CA VAL A 403 12.96 17.56 9.52
C VAL A 403 13.11 19.02 9.95
N LYS A 404 12.02 19.79 9.93
CA LYS A 404 12.04 21.20 10.32
C LYS A 404 11.24 21.44 11.58
N CYS A 405 11.82 22.21 12.49
CA CYS A 405 11.14 22.68 13.68
C CYS A 405 11.54 24.13 13.98
N ILE A 406 10.99 24.70 15.06
CA ILE A 406 11.53 25.91 15.67
C ILE A 406 12.29 25.53 16.95
N VAL A 407 13.26 26.36 17.35
CA VAL A 407 13.98 26.20 18.61
C VAL A 407 13.01 26.22 19.78
N GLY A 408 13.24 25.35 20.77
CA GLY A 408 12.35 25.20 21.93
C GLY A 408 11.13 24.30 21.68
N THR A 409 10.89 23.80 20.45
CA THR A 409 9.84 22.81 20.19
C THR A 409 10.28 21.42 20.65
N ARG A 410 9.46 20.77 21.48
CA ARG A 410 9.64 19.37 21.84
C ARG A 410 9.43 18.47 20.61
N ILE A 411 10.43 17.66 20.28
CA ILE A 411 10.42 16.71 19.16
C ILE A 411 10.23 15.32 19.73
N GLU A 412 9.07 14.73 19.47
CA GLU A 412 8.79 13.32 19.76
C GLU A 412 9.50 12.44 18.71
N VAL A 413 10.27 11.47 19.18
CA VAL A 413 11.01 10.51 18.36
C VAL A 413 10.51 9.11 18.66
N GLY A 414 10.03 8.43 17.63
CA GLY A 414 9.61 7.04 17.68
C GLY A 414 10.60 6.11 16.96
N ALA A 415 10.72 4.87 17.41
CA ALA A 415 11.45 3.82 16.72
C ALA A 415 10.83 2.45 17.01
N HIS A 416 11.04 1.49 16.12
CA HIS A 416 10.76 0.09 16.40
C HIS A 416 12.05 -0.56 16.89
N ILE A 417 12.02 -1.15 18.08
CA ILE A 417 13.21 -1.73 18.72
C ILE A 417 12.89 -3.10 19.29
N TYR A 418 13.55 -4.12 18.74
CA TYR A 418 13.32 -5.52 19.12
C TYR A 418 14.57 -6.39 18.90
N THR A 419 14.55 -7.59 19.46
CA THR A 419 15.59 -8.62 19.30
C THR A 419 14.94 -10.00 19.24
N ASP A 420 15.68 -11.02 18.81
CA ASP A 420 15.27 -12.41 19.02
C ASP A 420 15.23 -12.75 20.51
N GLY A 421 14.29 -13.59 20.94
CA GLY A 421 14.22 -14.12 22.31
C GLY A 421 13.26 -13.36 23.24
N HIS A 422 13.65 -13.25 24.51
CA HIS A 422 12.87 -12.62 25.60
C HIS A 422 13.74 -11.67 26.46
N GLU A 423 14.87 -11.26 25.91
CA GLU A 423 15.83 -10.34 26.51
C GLU A 423 15.19 -8.97 26.75
N LYS A 424 15.59 -8.29 27.84
CA LYS A 424 15.20 -6.91 28.08
C LYS A 424 16.08 -5.98 27.26
N ILE A 425 15.47 -5.02 26.58
CA ILE A 425 16.18 -4.02 25.78
C ILE A 425 16.29 -2.72 26.58
N GLY A 426 17.48 -2.13 26.58
CA GLY A 426 17.68 -0.74 26.95
C GLY A 426 17.78 0.10 25.68
N ALA A 427 17.13 1.26 25.65
CA ALA A 427 17.18 2.16 24.50
C ALA A 427 17.30 3.62 24.92
N ARG A 428 17.99 4.41 24.09
CA ARG A 428 18.12 5.86 24.27
C ARG A 428 18.10 6.60 22.95
N LEU A 429 17.51 7.79 23.00
CA LEU A 429 17.61 8.81 21.98
C LEU A 429 18.89 9.62 22.19
N LEU A 430 19.71 9.69 21.16
CA LEU A 430 20.91 10.52 21.10
C LEU A 430 20.65 11.72 20.19
N TRP A 431 21.01 12.93 20.63
CA TRP A 431 20.91 14.12 19.78
C TRP A 431 22.04 15.13 20.02
N ARG A 432 22.37 15.94 19.00
CA ARG A 432 23.39 17.00 19.08
C ARG A 432 23.20 18.06 17.99
N ALA A 433 23.81 19.23 18.17
CA ALA A 433 24.01 20.18 17.07
C ALA A 433 25.04 19.63 16.06
N GLU A 434 24.89 19.95 14.77
CA GLU A 434 25.84 19.55 13.73
C GLU A 434 27.26 20.02 14.12
N ARG A 435 28.26 19.13 14.00
CA ARG A 435 29.67 19.33 14.40
C ARG A 435 29.94 19.41 15.92
N ALA A 436 28.94 19.29 16.79
CA ALA A 436 29.19 19.09 18.21
C ALA A 436 29.86 17.72 18.43
N ARG A 437 30.83 17.66 19.36
CA ARG A 437 31.57 16.42 19.65
C ARG A 437 30.75 15.45 20.49
N GLU A 438 29.99 15.97 21.44
CA GLU A 438 29.25 15.20 22.44
C GLU A 438 27.78 15.04 22.02
N TRP A 439 27.22 13.88 22.36
CA TRP A 439 25.81 13.57 22.20
C TRP A 439 25.11 13.77 23.54
N ASN A 440 23.96 14.43 23.51
CA ASN A 440 23.01 14.36 24.60
C ASN A 440 22.24 13.03 24.50
N ALA A 441 21.86 12.45 25.64
CA ALA A 441 21.14 11.18 25.70
C ALA A 441 19.87 11.33 26.54
N VAL A 442 18.77 10.75 26.07
CA VAL A 442 17.49 10.66 26.77
C VAL A 442 17.01 9.21 26.71
N PRO A 443 16.60 8.58 27.83
CA PRO A 443 16.06 7.22 27.79
C PRO A 443 14.81 7.15 26.91
N MET A 444 14.64 6.04 26.20
CA MET A 444 13.41 5.71 25.49
C MET A 444 12.58 4.72 26.31
N PHE A 445 11.26 4.77 26.10
CA PHE A 445 10.30 3.92 26.79
C PHE A 445 9.49 3.11 25.77
N GLU A 446 9.24 1.84 26.08
CA GLU A 446 8.40 0.96 25.28
C GLU A 446 6.91 1.30 25.52
N GLU A 447 6.17 1.56 24.44
CA GLU A 447 4.72 1.81 24.43
C GLU A 447 3.90 0.53 24.13
N GLY A 448 4.60 -0.57 23.83
CA GLY A 448 4.06 -1.88 23.46
C GLY A 448 4.26 -2.18 21.97
N ASN A 449 4.16 -3.46 21.60
CA ASN A 449 4.38 -3.92 20.22
C ASN A 449 5.73 -3.48 19.63
N ASP A 450 6.78 -3.47 20.47
CA ASP A 450 8.14 -3.04 20.11
C ASP A 450 8.22 -1.58 19.63
N GLU A 451 7.21 -0.75 19.93
CA GLU A 451 7.22 0.69 19.68
C GLU A 451 7.85 1.42 20.86
N TRP A 452 8.85 2.26 20.57
CA TRP A 452 9.59 3.01 21.57
C TRP A 452 9.51 4.49 21.29
N SER A 453 9.37 5.30 22.34
CA SER A 453 9.31 6.75 22.24
C SER A 453 10.25 7.45 23.22
N ALA A 454 10.75 8.60 22.81
CA ALA A 454 11.35 9.63 23.67
C ALA A 454 11.21 10.98 23.00
N ALA A 455 11.51 12.05 23.74
CA ALA A 455 11.55 13.38 23.15
C ALA A 455 12.78 14.17 23.58
N PHE A 456 13.11 15.15 22.77
CA PHE A 456 14.13 16.16 23.09
C PHE A 456 13.69 17.53 22.59
N THR A 457 14.33 18.57 23.11
CA THR A 457 14.06 19.95 22.71
C THR A 457 15.37 20.60 22.23
N PRO A 458 15.51 20.95 20.94
CA PRO A 458 16.68 21.66 20.45
C PRO A 458 16.69 23.09 20.99
N GLU A 459 17.77 23.46 21.68
CA GLU A 459 17.94 24.77 22.33
C GLU A 459 18.72 25.78 21.49
N ARG A 460 19.29 25.33 20.36
CA ARG A 460 20.18 26.14 19.50
C ARG A 460 19.60 26.25 18.10
N LEU A 461 19.82 27.39 17.44
CA LEU A 461 19.51 27.57 16.03
C LEU A 461 20.48 26.77 15.15
N GLY A 462 19.96 26.25 14.03
CA GLY A 462 20.73 25.57 13.01
C GLY A 462 20.48 24.05 12.96
N ARG A 463 21.35 23.36 12.23
CA ARG A 463 21.25 21.94 11.97
C ARG A 463 21.65 21.11 13.19
N HIS A 464 20.87 20.06 13.44
CA HIS A 464 21.03 19.06 14.47
C HIS A 464 20.96 17.66 13.85
N GLU A 465 21.49 16.69 14.58
CA GLU A 465 21.42 15.28 14.27
C GLU A 465 20.80 14.54 15.46
N PHE A 466 19.99 13.54 15.19
CA PHE A 466 19.51 12.62 16.22
C PHE A 466 19.51 11.17 15.73
N THR A 467 19.65 10.22 16.64
CA THR A 467 19.56 8.79 16.35
C THR A 467 19.06 8.04 17.59
N VAL A 468 18.66 6.79 17.39
CA VAL A 468 18.27 5.88 18.46
C VAL A 468 19.33 4.78 18.57
N GLU A 469 19.68 4.47 19.80
CA GLU A 469 20.61 3.42 20.15
C GLU A 469 19.95 2.46 21.14
N ALA A 470 20.14 1.17 20.93
CA ALA A 470 19.61 0.11 21.77
C ALA A 470 20.65 -0.97 22.08
N TRP A 471 20.49 -1.64 23.21
CA TRP A 471 21.38 -2.68 23.71
C TRP A 471 20.63 -3.71 24.56
N ASP A 472 21.28 -4.85 24.80
CA ASP A 472 20.80 -5.92 25.68
C ASP A 472 21.02 -5.48 27.15
N ASP A 473 19.93 -5.09 27.83
CA ASP A 473 19.93 -4.62 29.21
C ASP A 473 19.89 -5.80 30.19
N ARG A 474 21.05 -6.43 30.33
CA ARG A 474 21.22 -7.62 31.18
C ARG A 474 21.03 -7.34 32.66
N PHE A 475 21.52 -6.20 33.14
CA PHE A 475 21.40 -5.86 34.55
C PHE A 475 19.96 -5.45 34.89
N GLY A 476 19.30 -4.68 34.03
CA GLY A 476 17.88 -4.35 34.20
C GLY A 476 16.98 -5.58 34.13
N TYR A 477 17.26 -6.54 33.25
CA TYR A 477 16.57 -7.84 33.22
C TYR A 477 16.76 -8.58 34.55
N PHE A 478 18.00 -8.70 35.02
CA PHE A 478 18.33 -9.33 36.30
C PHE A 478 17.57 -8.65 37.46
N ARG A 479 17.60 -7.32 37.52
CA ARG A 479 16.96 -6.51 38.57
C ARG A 479 15.46 -6.78 38.64
N GLU A 480 14.76 -6.79 37.51
CA GLU A 480 13.32 -7.11 37.51
C GLU A 480 13.05 -8.58 37.90
N SER A 481 13.88 -9.50 37.42
CA SER A 481 13.76 -10.92 37.71
C SER A 481 13.95 -11.21 39.20
N ILE A 482 14.97 -10.62 39.85
CA ILE A 482 15.23 -10.84 41.27
C ILE A 482 14.12 -10.26 42.15
N VAL A 483 13.57 -9.08 41.80
CA VAL A 483 12.43 -8.49 42.53
C VAL A 483 11.24 -9.44 42.51
N LYS A 484 10.83 -9.91 41.32
CA LYS A 484 9.70 -10.85 41.15
C LYS A 484 9.92 -12.16 41.90
N LYS A 485 11.14 -12.73 41.83
CA LYS A 485 11.49 -13.98 42.52
C LYS A 485 11.43 -13.85 44.04
N VAL A 486 11.93 -12.74 44.60
CA VAL A 486 11.90 -12.49 46.05
C VAL A 486 10.47 -12.27 46.53
N GLU A 487 9.67 -11.48 45.80
CA GLU A 487 8.26 -11.25 46.14
C GLU A 487 7.40 -12.53 46.08
N ALA A 488 7.71 -13.41 45.13
CA ALA A 488 7.06 -14.72 45.02
C ALA A 488 7.60 -15.76 46.01
N GLY A 489 8.66 -15.45 46.78
CA GLY A 489 9.28 -16.38 47.73
C GLY A 489 10.00 -17.56 47.08
N VAL A 490 10.46 -17.41 45.83
CA VAL A 490 11.12 -18.46 45.03
C VAL A 490 12.57 -18.13 44.67
N ALA A 491 13.12 -17.03 45.19
CA ALA A 491 14.52 -16.66 45.01
C ALA A 491 15.45 -17.73 45.61
N GLN A 492 16.54 -18.02 44.90
CA GLN A 492 17.56 -19.00 45.30
C GLN A 492 18.90 -18.29 45.56
N PRO A 493 19.80 -18.89 46.36
CA PRO A 493 21.13 -18.32 46.61
C PRO A 493 21.93 -17.99 45.34
N VAL A 494 21.72 -18.76 44.26
CA VAL A 494 22.40 -18.53 42.97
C VAL A 494 21.95 -17.23 42.28
N ASP A 495 20.70 -16.78 42.50
CA ASP A 495 20.21 -15.54 41.91
C ASP A 495 20.95 -14.33 42.52
N PHE A 496 21.21 -14.33 43.82
CA PHE A 496 21.99 -13.27 44.46
C PHE A 496 23.48 -13.28 44.06
N GLU A 497 24.03 -14.47 43.81
CA GLU A 497 25.41 -14.63 43.30
C GLU A 497 25.53 -14.13 41.85
N GLU A 498 24.51 -14.32 41.02
CA GLU A 498 24.43 -13.72 39.68
C GLU A 498 24.48 -12.18 39.77
N GLY A 499 23.67 -11.58 40.66
CA GLY A 499 23.70 -10.15 40.94
C GLY A 499 25.05 -9.64 41.43
N ARG A 500 25.69 -10.37 42.35
CA ARG A 500 27.05 -10.05 42.83
C ARG A 500 28.04 -9.97 41.65
N ARG A 501 27.98 -10.91 40.71
CA ARG A 501 28.89 -10.91 39.54
C ARG A 501 28.69 -9.71 38.63
N PHE A 502 27.46 -9.22 38.47
CA PHE A 502 27.23 -7.96 37.75
C PHE A 502 27.97 -6.80 38.43
N LEU A 503 27.80 -6.64 39.74
CA LEU A 503 28.48 -5.59 40.51
C LEU A 503 30.00 -5.72 40.45
N GLU A 504 30.54 -6.92 40.66
CA GLU A 504 31.98 -7.18 40.61
C GLU A 504 32.60 -6.92 39.23
N ASN A 505 31.89 -7.26 38.15
CA ASN A 505 32.34 -7.01 36.79
C ASN A 505 32.37 -5.51 36.48
N ALA A 506 31.29 -4.78 36.79
CA ALA A 506 31.24 -3.32 36.63
C ALA A 506 32.34 -2.62 37.44
N ARG A 507 32.60 -3.11 38.66
CA ARG A 507 33.64 -2.57 39.56
C ARG A 507 35.06 -2.62 38.98
N ARG A 508 35.36 -3.55 38.07
CA ARG A 508 36.70 -3.68 37.45
C ARG A 508 37.04 -2.50 36.54
N SER A 509 36.06 -1.96 35.84
CA SER A 509 36.18 -0.79 34.95
C SER A 509 35.75 0.52 35.60
N ALA A 510 35.20 0.49 36.82
CA ALA A 510 34.72 1.66 37.54
C ALA A 510 35.84 2.66 37.91
N ASP A 511 35.55 3.95 37.74
CA ASP A 511 36.29 5.06 38.33
C ASP A 511 36.15 5.08 39.88
N SER A 512 36.81 6.03 40.54
CA SER A 512 36.79 6.11 42.00
C SER A 512 35.42 6.39 42.61
N LYS A 513 34.54 7.16 41.93
CA LYS A 513 33.20 7.51 42.42
C LYS A 513 32.32 6.25 42.39
N HIS A 514 32.21 5.64 41.21
CA HIS A 514 31.35 4.47 41.02
C HIS A 514 31.88 3.24 41.77
N ARG A 515 33.20 3.07 41.88
CA ARG A 515 33.80 1.98 42.65
C ARG A 515 33.42 2.03 44.13
N ALA A 516 33.40 3.22 44.74
CA ALA A 516 32.99 3.35 46.14
C ALA A 516 31.55 2.91 46.38
N VAL A 517 30.63 3.28 45.46
CA VAL A 517 29.23 2.84 45.50
C VAL A 517 29.13 1.32 45.39
N LEU A 518 29.84 0.73 44.42
CA LEU A 518 29.82 -0.72 44.21
C LEU A 518 30.48 -1.51 45.36
N ASP A 519 31.57 -1.00 45.95
CA ASP A 519 32.21 -1.60 47.14
C ASP A 519 31.23 -1.59 48.33
N GLN A 520 30.49 -0.49 48.52
CA GLN A 520 29.46 -0.39 49.56
C GLN A 520 28.30 -1.37 49.31
N ALA A 521 27.85 -1.49 48.06
CA ALA A 521 26.80 -2.43 47.67
C ALA A 521 27.21 -3.88 47.93
N LEU A 522 28.44 -4.26 47.58
CA LEU A 522 28.98 -5.60 47.84
C LEU A 522 29.05 -5.90 49.36
N ALA A 523 29.52 -4.94 50.16
CA ALA A 523 29.54 -5.08 51.61
C ALA A 523 28.13 -5.18 52.22
N ALA A 524 27.16 -4.43 51.70
CA ALA A 524 25.76 -4.52 52.11
C ALA A 524 25.16 -5.88 51.75
N LEU A 525 25.51 -6.44 50.59
CA LEU A 525 25.07 -7.77 50.16
C LEU A 525 25.61 -8.87 51.09
N ASP A 526 26.87 -8.74 51.54
CA ASP A 526 27.50 -9.67 52.49
C ASP A 526 26.87 -9.59 53.89
N GLY A 527 26.45 -8.40 54.31
CA GLY A 527 25.79 -8.15 55.60
C GLY A 527 24.28 -8.38 55.63
N ALA A 528 23.64 -8.65 54.49
CA ALA A 528 22.19 -8.79 54.40
C ALA A 528 21.69 -10.13 54.99
N GLU A 529 20.78 -10.04 55.96
CA GLU A 529 20.21 -11.21 56.67
C GLU A 529 18.94 -11.78 56.03
N SER A 530 18.34 -11.08 55.06
CA SER A 530 17.12 -11.50 54.37
C SER A 530 17.22 -11.31 52.86
N ASP A 531 16.42 -12.06 52.12
CA ASP A 531 16.33 -11.94 50.66
C ASP A 531 15.78 -10.58 50.22
N ALA A 532 14.89 -9.98 51.02
CA ALA A 532 14.43 -8.62 50.83
C ALA A 532 15.59 -7.61 50.95
N ALA A 533 16.44 -7.73 51.97
CA ALA A 533 17.60 -6.85 52.15
C ALA A 533 18.62 -7.03 51.02
N ARG A 534 18.82 -8.25 50.51
CA ARG A 534 19.69 -8.50 49.34
C ARG A 534 19.12 -7.90 48.06
N ARG A 535 17.82 -8.05 47.81
CA ARG A 535 17.13 -7.39 46.69
C ARG A 535 17.32 -5.87 46.74
N ASP A 536 17.18 -5.28 47.93
CA ASP A 536 17.24 -3.83 48.10
C ASP A 536 18.59 -3.24 47.66
N VAL A 537 19.68 -4.00 47.79
CA VAL A 537 21.00 -3.60 47.26
C VAL A 537 20.98 -3.43 45.74
N PHE A 538 20.31 -4.32 45.00
CA PHE A 538 20.26 -4.26 43.54
C PHE A 538 19.27 -3.21 43.00
N THR A 539 18.35 -2.74 43.85
CA THR A 539 17.39 -1.68 43.53
C THR A 539 17.76 -0.32 44.11
N ASP A 540 18.87 -0.23 44.84
CA ASP A 540 19.36 1.04 45.39
C ASP A 540 19.63 2.03 44.23
N PRO A 541 19.04 3.23 44.25
CA PRO A 541 19.20 4.21 43.18
C PRO A 541 20.67 4.54 42.84
N ALA A 542 21.56 4.59 43.84
CA ALA A 542 22.98 4.86 43.61
C ALA A 542 23.67 3.70 42.89
N VAL A 543 23.28 2.46 43.21
CA VAL A 543 23.78 1.26 42.53
C VAL A 543 23.28 1.21 41.10
N VAL A 544 22.00 1.52 40.87
CA VAL A 544 21.42 1.59 39.53
C VAL A 544 22.12 2.65 38.67
N GLU A 545 22.30 3.87 39.18
CA GLU A 545 23.05 4.93 38.47
C GLU A 545 24.48 4.47 38.11
N ALA A 546 25.17 3.84 39.06
CA ALA A 546 26.54 3.35 38.83
C ALA A 546 26.58 2.23 37.78
N MET A 547 25.60 1.32 37.78
CA MET A 547 25.53 0.24 36.80
C MET A 547 25.18 0.75 35.41
N GLU A 548 24.24 1.68 35.27
CA GLU A 548 23.90 2.33 34.00
C GLU A 548 25.10 3.10 33.42
N ALA A 549 25.87 3.80 34.25
CA ALA A 549 27.05 4.53 33.81
C ALA A 549 28.21 3.61 33.35
N LEU A 550 28.24 2.36 33.81
CA LEU A 550 29.31 1.39 33.55
C LEU A 550 28.90 0.27 32.59
N ASP A 551 27.68 0.30 32.06
CA ASP A 551 27.15 -0.74 31.18
C ASP A 551 27.98 -0.81 29.86
N PRO A 552 28.53 -1.98 29.49
CA PRO A 552 29.23 -2.16 28.23
C PRO A 552 28.32 -2.10 26.98
N HIS A 553 27.00 -2.04 27.14
CA HIS A 553 25.97 -2.06 26.08
C HIS A 553 26.16 -3.26 25.14
N HIS A 554 25.89 -4.47 25.63
CA HIS A 554 26.01 -5.68 24.82
C HIS A 554 25.11 -5.63 23.58
N HIS A 555 25.61 -6.12 22.44
CA HIS A 555 24.91 -6.11 21.15
C HIS A 555 24.41 -4.72 20.69
N ARG A 556 25.05 -3.64 21.16
CA ARG A 556 24.72 -2.26 20.81
C ARG A 556 24.48 -2.09 19.31
N ALA A 557 23.29 -1.60 18.98
CA ALA A 557 22.88 -1.23 17.64
C ALA A 557 22.38 0.21 17.65
N ALA A 558 22.63 0.93 16.55
CA ALA A 558 22.14 2.29 16.38
C ALA A 558 21.66 2.48 14.93
N ALA A 559 20.61 3.26 14.77
CA ALA A 559 20.15 3.66 13.44
C ALA A 559 21.08 4.73 12.83
N PRO A 560 21.08 4.91 11.51
CA PRO A 560 21.72 6.06 10.88
C PRO A 560 21.15 7.38 11.42
N PRO A 561 22.00 8.38 11.73
CA PRO A 561 21.53 9.68 12.19
C PRO A 561 20.56 10.35 11.20
N GLN A 562 19.49 10.92 11.75
CA GLN A 562 18.51 11.74 11.04
C GLN A 562 18.84 13.23 11.22
N LEU A 563 18.49 14.04 10.22
CA LEU A 563 18.75 15.47 10.21
C LEU A 563 17.54 16.27 10.73
N LEU A 564 17.81 17.34 11.47
CA LEU A 564 16.81 18.29 11.97
C LEU A 564 17.32 19.74 11.81
N ASP A 565 16.56 20.63 11.18
CA ASP A 565 16.85 22.06 11.13
C ASP A 565 15.95 22.79 12.13
N ALA A 566 16.57 23.30 13.21
CA ALA A 566 15.90 24.10 14.24
C ALA A 566 16.04 25.59 13.91
N GLU A 567 14.92 26.23 13.57
CA GLU A 567 14.87 27.63 13.13
C GLU A 567 14.27 28.56 14.19
N ARG A 568 14.37 29.87 13.96
CA ARG A 568 13.70 30.86 14.80
C ARG A 568 12.19 30.83 14.58
N ARG A 569 11.42 31.35 15.54
CA ARG A 569 9.95 31.32 15.53
C ARG A 569 9.35 31.88 14.23
N GLU A 570 9.95 32.92 13.67
CA GLU A 570 9.44 33.60 12.47
C GLU A 570 9.51 32.74 11.21
N ALA A 571 10.30 31.65 11.21
CA ALA A 571 10.26 30.66 10.14
C ALA A 571 8.89 29.95 10.08
N GLN A 572 8.14 29.89 11.18
CA GLN A 572 6.81 29.28 11.27
C GLN A 572 5.69 30.29 11.54
N PHE A 573 5.98 31.41 12.19
CA PHE A 573 4.99 32.41 12.59
C PHE A 573 5.41 33.83 12.25
N SER A 574 4.79 34.41 11.23
CA SER A 574 5.05 35.79 10.82
C SER A 574 3.93 36.31 9.93
N SER A 575 3.60 37.58 10.08
CA SER A 575 2.67 38.31 9.22
C SER A 575 3.46 39.27 8.31
N TRP A 576 3.35 39.10 7.00
CA TRP A 576 4.12 39.85 6.00
C TRP A 576 3.30 40.93 5.31
N TYR A 577 3.88 42.10 5.10
CA TYR A 577 3.31 43.18 4.30
C TYR A 577 4.27 43.56 3.18
N GLU A 578 3.82 43.45 1.93
CA GLU A 578 4.59 43.85 0.75
C GLU A 578 4.19 45.24 0.29
N LEU A 579 5.16 46.13 0.10
CA LEU A 579 4.95 47.44 -0.53
C LEU A 579 6.08 47.81 -1.48
N PHE A 580 5.82 48.75 -2.39
CA PHE A 580 6.82 49.28 -3.31
C PHE A 580 7.38 50.60 -2.74
N PRO A 581 8.67 50.67 -2.36
CA PRO A 581 9.26 51.90 -1.81
C PRO A 581 9.06 53.13 -2.72
N ARG A 582 9.17 52.93 -4.04
CA ARG A 582 8.98 53.99 -5.04
C ARG A 582 7.58 54.61 -5.08
N SER A 583 6.58 53.91 -4.54
CA SER A 583 5.19 54.39 -4.46
C SER A 583 4.86 55.03 -3.12
N MET A 584 5.79 55.06 -2.16
CA MET A 584 5.61 55.77 -0.90
C MET A 584 5.85 57.27 -1.14
N THR A 585 4.86 57.90 -1.75
CA THR A 585 4.84 59.29 -2.19
C THR A 585 3.39 59.75 -2.28
N ASP A 586 3.15 61.06 -2.21
CA ASP A 586 1.84 61.66 -2.42
C ASP A 586 1.63 62.16 -3.86
N ASP A 587 2.68 62.06 -4.70
CA ASP A 587 2.67 62.56 -6.08
C ASP A 587 3.04 61.43 -7.05
N LYS A 588 2.12 61.08 -7.96
CA LYS A 588 2.31 60.04 -8.99
C LYS A 588 3.51 60.33 -9.91
N SER A 589 3.93 61.59 -10.02
CA SER A 589 5.08 62.01 -10.84
C SER A 589 6.42 62.03 -10.09
N ARG A 590 6.42 61.79 -8.77
CA ARG A 590 7.62 61.76 -7.91
C ARG A 590 7.94 60.33 -7.50
N HIS A 591 9.17 59.88 -7.72
CA HIS A 591 9.66 58.62 -7.17
C HIS A 591 9.82 58.73 -5.63
N GLY A 592 9.26 57.78 -4.89
CA GLY A 592 9.46 57.64 -3.44
C GLY A 592 10.87 57.16 -3.09
N THR A 593 11.33 57.44 -1.88
CA THR A 593 12.67 57.09 -1.37
C THR A 593 12.57 56.09 -0.21
N LEU A 594 13.69 55.48 0.18
CA LEU A 594 13.76 54.63 1.39
C LEU A 594 13.41 55.43 2.67
N ARG A 595 13.68 56.75 2.68
CA ARG A 595 13.28 57.65 3.77
C ARG A 595 11.78 57.91 3.82
N ASP A 596 11.12 58.00 2.66
CA ASP A 596 9.66 58.14 2.61
C ASP A 596 8.96 56.91 3.23
N VAL A 597 9.52 55.71 3.07
CA VAL A 597 9.00 54.47 3.70
C VAL A 597 8.95 54.57 5.22
N ILE A 598 9.90 55.27 5.86
CA ILE A 598 9.95 55.42 7.33
C ILE A 598 8.65 56.04 7.87
N GLY A 599 8.05 56.98 7.13
CA GLY A 599 6.78 57.61 7.52
C GLY A 599 5.58 56.65 7.53
N HIS A 600 5.67 55.51 6.84
CA HIS A 600 4.62 54.50 6.76
C HIS A 600 4.79 53.33 7.75
N LEU A 601 5.95 53.19 8.41
CA LEU A 601 6.21 52.11 9.37
C LEU A 601 5.19 52.06 10.52
N PRO A 602 4.74 53.19 11.13
CA PRO A 602 3.73 53.15 12.17
C PRO A 602 2.43 52.46 11.73
N ARG A 603 1.95 52.76 10.51
CA ARG A 603 0.72 52.16 9.95
C ARG A 603 0.86 50.65 9.78
N VAL A 604 1.99 50.19 9.27
CA VAL A 604 2.27 48.76 9.07
C VAL A 604 2.36 48.03 10.42
N ALA A 605 3.03 48.64 11.39
CA ALA A 605 3.15 48.09 12.75
C ALA A 605 1.81 48.06 13.49
N GLU A 606 0.98 49.10 13.36
CA GLU A 606 -0.37 49.19 13.93
C GLU A 606 -1.30 48.08 13.39
N MET A 607 -1.22 47.76 12.10
CA MET A 607 -1.91 46.60 11.51
C MET A 607 -1.40 45.25 12.03
N GLY A 608 -0.28 45.24 12.74
CA GLY A 608 0.28 44.06 13.39
C GLY A 608 1.06 43.13 12.46
N PHE A 609 1.70 43.68 11.43
CA PHE A 609 2.68 42.94 10.65
C PHE A 609 4.02 42.83 11.39
N ASP A 610 4.80 41.82 11.05
CA ASP A 610 6.12 41.54 11.64
C ASP A 610 7.24 41.68 10.60
N THR A 611 6.92 41.52 9.30
CA THR A 611 7.89 41.60 8.20
C THR A 611 7.39 42.56 7.13
N LEU A 612 8.25 43.50 6.72
CA LEU A 612 8.05 44.41 5.61
C LEU A 612 8.88 43.93 4.41
N TYR A 613 8.20 43.49 3.36
CA TYR A 613 8.80 42.92 2.16
C TYR A 613 8.84 43.95 1.03
N PHE A 614 10.00 44.10 0.38
CA PHE A 614 10.18 44.93 -0.80
C PHE A 614 10.48 44.09 -2.04
N PRO A 615 9.86 44.42 -3.20
CA PRO A 615 10.40 44.06 -4.51
C PRO A 615 11.86 44.51 -4.66
N PRO A 616 12.58 44.09 -5.71
CA PRO A 616 13.99 44.46 -5.88
C PRO A 616 14.21 45.99 -5.78
N ILE A 617 15.18 46.39 -4.96
CA ILE A 617 15.51 47.80 -4.70
C ILE A 617 16.73 48.29 -5.51
N HIS A 618 17.12 47.52 -6.52
CA HIS A 618 18.33 47.71 -7.30
C HIS A 618 18.09 48.61 -8.53
N PRO A 619 19.15 49.14 -9.17
CA PRO A 619 19.03 49.87 -10.43
C PRO A 619 18.25 49.07 -11.50
N ILE A 620 17.43 49.76 -12.30
CA ILE A 620 16.53 49.14 -13.30
C ILE A 620 17.01 49.45 -14.72
N GLY A 621 17.10 48.41 -15.56
CA GLY A 621 17.51 48.52 -16.96
C GLY A 621 16.65 49.49 -17.79
N LYS A 622 17.26 50.07 -18.83
CA LYS A 622 16.63 50.97 -19.81
C LYS A 622 16.32 50.23 -21.13
N THR A 623 17.14 49.26 -21.49
CA THR A 623 16.95 48.44 -22.70
C THR A 623 15.74 47.51 -22.55
N ASN A 624 14.83 47.55 -23.53
CA ASN A 624 13.56 46.81 -23.54
C ASN A 624 12.67 47.02 -22.30
N ARG A 625 12.87 48.12 -21.57
CA ARG A 625 12.07 48.47 -20.38
C ARG A 625 10.58 48.40 -20.71
N LYS A 626 9.80 47.90 -19.76
CA LYS A 626 8.34 47.84 -19.86
C LYS A 626 7.68 49.13 -19.36
N GLY A 627 6.64 49.58 -20.05
CA GLY A 627 5.78 50.70 -19.63
C GLY A 627 4.53 50.24 -18.87
N PRO A 628 3.63 51.18 -18.50
CA PRO A 628 2.36 50.90 -17.83
C PRO A 628 1.57 49.76 -18.50
N ASP A 629 0.87 48.98 -17.68
CA ASP A 629 0.13 47.78 -18.08
C ASP A 629 0.95 46.76 -18.91
N ASN A 630 2.24 46.61 -18.59
CA ASN A 630 3.14 45.63 -19.19
C ASN A 630 3.37 45.84 -20.69
N THR A 631 3.32 47.10 -21.15
CA THR A 631 3.55 47.48 -22.56
C THR A 631 5.03 47.42 -22.93
N LEU A 632 5.33 47.18 -24.21
CA LEU A 632 6.71 47.12 -24.75
C LEU A 632 7.27 48.49 -25.17
N THR A 633 6.51 49.56 -24.96
CA THR A 633 6.83 50.93 -25.41
C THR A 633 6.76 51.87 -24.21
N PRO A 634 7.84 51.95 -23.40
CA PRO A 634 7.87 52.83 -22.23
C PRO A 634 8.02 54.29 -22.67
N GLU A 635 7.41 55.19 -21.92
CA GLU A 635 7.73 56.62 -21.95
C GLU A 635 9.03 56.91 -21.20
N ALA A 636 9.63 58.08 -21.44
CA ALA A 636 10.94 58.44 -20.88
C ALA A 636 10.97 58.48 -19.34
N ARG A 637 9.82 58.68 -18.69
CA ARG A 637 9.69 58.74 -17.23
C ARG A 637 9.13 57.46 -16.61
N ASP A 638 8.82 56.44 -17.42
CA ASP A 638 8.29 55.19 -16.88
C ASP A 638 9.35 54.49 -16.03
N PRO A 639 9.01 54.10 -14.78
CA PRO A 639 9.98 53.56 -13.84
C PRO A 639 10.40 52.12 -14.21
N GLY A 640 9.61 51.43 -15.04
CA GLY A 640 9.88 50.05 -15.44
C GLY A 640 9.62 49.02 -14.35
N SER A 641 9.94 47.76 -14.64
CA SER A 641 9.82 46.65 -13.69
C SER A 641 11.02 46.62 -12.72
N PRO A 642 10.82 46.59 -11.40
CA PRO A 642 11.91 46.40 -10.43
C PRO A 642 12.68 45.09 -10.66
N TYR A 643 12.03 44.08 -11.23
CA TYR A 643 12.63 42.78 -11.53
C TYR A 643 13.59 42.81 -12.74
N ALA A 644 13.66 43.91 -13.49
CA ALA A 644 14.65 44.14 -14.55
C ALA A 644 15.95 44.72 -13.97
N ILE A 645 16.56 43.94 -13.07
CA ILE A 645 17.71 44.33 -12.25
C ILE A 645 18.94 44.57 -13.11
N GLY A 646 19.61 45.70 -12.89
CA GLY A 646 20.89 46.03 -13.47
C GLY A 646 20.84 47.18 -14.45
N SER A 647 21.78 48.09 -14.30
CA SER A 647 22.06 49.16 -15.24
C SER A 647 23.52 49.60 -15.06
N PRO A 648 24.05 50.58 -15.83
CA PRO A 648 25.40 51.08 -15.60
C PRO A 648 25.65 51.62 -14.18
N GLU A 649 24.57 51.96 -13.46
CA GLU A 649 24.60 52.44 -12.08
C GLU A 649 24.78 51.31 -11.03
N GLY A 650 24.66 50.03 -11.39
CA GLY A 650 24.92 48.88 -10.49
C GLY A 650 24.03 47.65 -10.74
N GLY A 651 24.30 46.56 -9.99
CA GLY A 651 23.58 45.28 -10.06
C GLY A 651 22.87 44.90 -8.75
N HIS A 652 22.83 43.60 -8.43
CA HIS A 652 22.20 43.05 -7.21
C HIS A 652 22.80 43.51 -5.87
N ASP A 653 23.96 44.15 -5.91
CA ASP A 653 24.70 44.69 -4.76
C ASP A 653 24.63 46.23 -4.66
N ALA A 654 23.77 46.86 -5.46
CA ALA A 654 23.56 48.30 -5.49
C ALA A 654 22.12 48.69 -5.12
N ILE A 655 21.94 49.94 -4.67
CA ILE A 655 20.62 50.53 -4.42
C ILE A 655 20.26 51.43 -5.61
N HIS A 656 18.99 51.39 -6.04
CA HIS A 656 18.50 52.25 -7.11
C HIS A 656 18.73 53.73 -6.75
N PRO A 657 19.36 54.55 -7.62
CA PRO A 657 19.74 55.92 -7.25
C PRO A 657 18.59 56.81 -6.79
N GLU A 658 17.39 56.65 -7.35
CA GLU A 658 16.18 57.39 -6.92
C GLU A 658 15.60 56.92 -5.57
N LEU A 659 16.00 55.75 -5.07
CA LEU A 659 15.59 55.27 -3.74
C LEU A 659 16.47 55.84 -2.62
N GLY A 660 17.72 56.20 -2.92
CA GLY A 660 18.72 56.67 -1.95
C GLY A 660 20.00 55.84 -2.01
N ASP A 661 20.69 55.73 -0.88
CA ASP A 661 21.94 54.99 -0.74
C ASP A 661 21.93 54.00 0.45
N PHE A 662 23.10 53.42 0.76
CA PHE A 662 23.23 52.48 1.89
C PHE A 662 23.02 53.13 3.26
N GLU A 663 23.27 54.44 3.41
CA GLU A 663 22.96 55.15 4.67
C GLU A 663 21.45 55.26 4.86
N ASP A 664 20.72 55.59 3.79
CA ASP A 664 19.25 55.60 3.81
C ASP A 664 18.67 54.21 4.08
N PHE A 665 19.27 53.16 3.51
CA PHE A 665 18.86 51.79 3.78
C PHE A 665 19.09 51.39 5.24
N ARG A 666 20.25 51.68 5.81
CA ARG A 666 20.53 51.40 7.24
C ARG A 666 19.59 52.17 8.16
N ALA A 667 19.25 53.40 7.81
CA ALA A 667 18.28 54.18 8.57
C ALA A 667 16.88 53.57 8.52
N LEU A 668 16.44 53.07 7.35
CA LEU A 668 15.19 52.35 7.22
C LEU A 668 15.19 51.05 8.05
N VAL A 669 16.25 50.25 7.99
CA VAL A 669 16.40 49.02 8.78
C VAL A 669 16.35 49.31 10.28
N ALA A 670 17.04 50.37 10.73
CA ALA A 670 17.01 50.81 12.13
C ALA A 670 15.61 51.23 12.57
N ALA A 671 14.92 52.06 11.77
CA ALA A 671 13.56 52.51 12.07
C ALA A 671 12.56 51.34 12.05
N ALA A 672 12.65 50.41 11.09
CA ALA A 672 11.81 49.22 11.04
C ALA A 672 11.96 48.39 12.32
N LYS A 673 13.21 48.20 12.79
CA LYS A 673 13.49 47.50 14.04
C LYS A 673 12.88 48.19 15.27
N GLU A 674 12.89 49.52 15.34
CA GLU A 674 12.23 50.27 16.42
C GLU A 674 10.71 50.03 16.46
N HIS A 675 10.11 49.74 15.30
CA HIS A 675 8.70 49.37 15.15
C HIS A 675 8.44 47.85 15.25
N GLY A 676 9.46 47.04 15.53
CA GLY A 676 9.33 45.58 15.61
C GLY A 676 9.14 44.90 14.24
N LEU A 677 9.56 45.55 13.16
CA LEU A 677 9.47 45.05 11.79
C LEU A 677 10.85 44.56 11.30
N GLU A 678 10.87 43.39 10.67
CA GLU A 678 12.01 42.93 9.87
C GLU A 678 11.87 43.36 8.41
N ILE A 679 12.99 43.68 7.76
CA ILE A 679 13.02 43.90 6.31
C ILE A 679 13.27 42.56 5.61
N ALA A 680 12.40 42.23 4.66
CA ALA A 680 12.61 41.16 3.69
C ALA A 680 12.90 41.75 2.31
N LEU A 681 13.95 41.26 1.64
CA LEU A 681 14.28 41.67 0.28
C LEU A 681 13.94 40.57 -0.72
N ASP A 682 13.46 40.99 -1.89
CA ASP A 682 13.41 40.11 -3.05
C ASP A 682 14.82 39.73 -3.52
N PHE A 683 15.02 38.44 -3.81
CA PHE A 683 16.22 37.93 -4.43
C PHE A 683 15.88 37.26 -5.76
N ALA A 684 15.88 38.06 -6.83
CA ALA A 684 15.63 37.60 -8.19
C ALA A 684 16.92 37.38 -8.98
N ILE A 685 17.23 36.10 -9.25
CA ILE A 685 18.40 35.73 -10.06
C ILE A 685 18.07 35.84 -11.55
N GLN A 686 18.24 37.05 -12.06
CA GLN A 686 18.09 37.46 -13.45
C GLN A 686 18.70 38.85 -13.64
N CYS A 687 18.94 39.23 -14.89
CA CYS A 687 19.58 40.50 -15.23
C CYS A 687 18.79 41.21 -16.33
N SER A 688 18.71 42.54 -16.28
CA SER A 688 18.37 43.33 -17.46
C SER A 688 19.50 43.22 -18.51
N PRO A 689 19.25 43.55 -19.79
CA PRO A 689 20.31 43.62 -20.79
C PRO A 689 21.43 44.63 -20.48
N ASP A 690 21.20 45.55 -19.54
CA ASP A 690 22.14 46.60 -19.15
C ASP A 690 22.94 46.25 -17.88
N HIS A 691 22.74 45.06 -17.30
CA HIS A 691 23.43 44.65 -16.06
C HIS A 691 24.95 44.48 -16.28
N PRO A 692 25.82 44.98 -15.37
CA PRO A 692 27.28 44.94 -15.53
C PRO A 692 27.86 43.54 -15.83
N TRP A 693 27.31 42.50 -15.17
CA TRP A 693 27.71 41.10 -15.40
C TRP A 693 27.67 40.64 -16.85
N LEU A 694 26.84 41.22 -17.73
CA LEU A 694 26.83 40.82 -19.15
C LEU A 694 28.16 41.19 -19.85
N ALA A 695 28.77 42.30 -19.45
CA ALA A 695 30.06 42.74 -19.97
C ALA A 695 31.23 42.12 -19.18
N GLU A 696 31.10 42.05 -17.86
CA GLU A 696 32.18 41.60 -16.95
C GLU A 696 32.33 40.07 -16.92
N HIS A 697 31.22 39.35 -17.05
CA HIS A 697 31.14 37.89 -16.89
C HIS A 697 30.29 37.23 -17.99
N PRO A 698 30.67 37.36 -19.28
CA PRO A 698 29.89 36.81 -20.38
C PRO A 698 29.70 35.28 -20.30
N GLY A 699 30.62 34.56 -19.63
CA GLY A 699 30.51 33.11 -19.40
C GLY A 699 29.30 32.70 -18.53
N TRP A 700 28.74 33.61 -17.74
CA TRP A 700 27.57 33.34 -16.89
C TRP A 700 26.24 33.34 -17.65
N PHE A 701 26.25 33.53 -18.97
CA PHE A 701 25.04 33.65 -19.79
C PHE A 701 25.09 32.74 -21.01
N ALA A 702 23.91 32.29 -21.44
CA ALA A 702 23.75 31.47 -22.63
C ALA A 702 23.57 32.34 -23.88
N TRP A 703 24.66 32.52 -24.63
CA TRP A 703 24.66 33.27 -25.90
C TRP A 703 24.20 32.39 -27.07
N ARG A 704 23.38 32.96 -27.96
CA ARG A 704 23.02 32.33 -29.23
C ARG A 704 24.18 32.44 -30.23
N PRO A 705 24.20 31.63 -31.31
CA PRO A 705 25.27 31.68 -32.31
C PRO A 705 25.45 33.04 -33.01
N ASP A 706 24.43 33.89 -33.03
CA ASP A 706 24.45 35.24 -33.60
C ASP A 706 24.89 36.32 -32.59
N GLY A 707 25.26 35.93 -31.37
CA GLY A 707 25.63 36.83 -30.28
C GLY A 707 24.44 37.46 -29.55
N SER A 708 23.20 37.11 -29.88
CA SER A 708 22.01 37.56 -29.13
C SER A 708 21.69 36.64 -27.95
N MET A 709 20.82 37.07 -27.04
CA MET A 709 20.34 36.26 -25.91
C MET A 709 18.85 35.99 -26.01
N LYS A 710 18.40 34.87 -25.43
CA LYS A 710 16.97 34.64 -25.18
C LYS A 710 16.56 35.49 -23.99
N TYR A 711 15.51 36.27 -24.14
CA TYR A 711 14.84 36.86 -22.98
C TYR A 711 14.20 35.76 -22.13
N ALA A 712 13.97 36.03 -20.85
CA ALA A 712 13.35 35.06 -19.95
C ALA A 712 11.86 34.85 -20.30
N GLU A 713 11.38 33.63 -20.12
CA GLU A 713 9.97 33.26 -20.29
C GLU A 713 9.55 32.34 -19.14
N ASN A 714 8.31 32.51 -18.68
CA ASN A 714 7.60 31.54 -17.86
C ASN A 714 6.25 31.28 -18.53
N PRO A 715 6.18 30.39 -19.54
CA PRO A 715 5.04 30.32 -20.45
C PRO A 715 3.69 30.23 -19.71
N PRO A 716 2.70 31.08 -20.08
CA PRO A 716 2.68 31.96 -21.26
C PRO A 716 3.31 33.35 -21.06
N LYS A 717 3.82 33.70 -19.87
CA LYS A 717 4.43 35.01 -19.58
C LYS A 717 5.78 35.17 -20.30
N LYS A 718 5.99 36.36 -20.89
CA LYS A 718 7.24 36.76 -21.56
C LYS A 718 7.83 37.99 -20.88
N TYR A 719 9.15 37.98 -20.70
CA TYR A 719 9.89 39.02 -19.99
C TYR A 719 11.03 39.56 -20.86
N GLN A 720 10.67 40.37 -21.86
CA GLN A 720 11.60 40.92 -22.86
C GLN A 720 12.66 41.87 -22.27
N ASP A 721 12.41 42.36 -21.06
CA ASP A 721 13.23 43.26 -20.25
C ASP A 721 14.31 42.54 -19.43
N ILE A 722 14.36 41.20 -19.45
CA ILE A 722 15.34 40.41 -18.67
C ILE A 722 15.91 39.22 -19.44
N VAL A 723 17.10 38.81 -19.02
CA VAL A 723 17.83 37.61 -19.43
C VAL A 723 18.17 36.77 -18.19
N ASN A 724 18.28 35.45 -18.39
CA ASN A 724 18.64 34.51 -17.33
C ASN A 724 20.14 34.19 -17.38
N VAL A 725 20.73 34.02 -16.20
CA VAL A 725 22.06 33.41 -16.04
C VAL A 725 22.01 31.91 -16.36
N ASP A 726 23.14 31.37 -16.82
CA ASP A 726 23.37 29.94 -16.99
C ASP A 726 24.23 29.41 -15.83
N PHE A 727 23.60 28.65 -14.93
CA PHE A 727 24.25 28.12 -13.73
C PHE A 727 25.38 27.13 -13.98
N TYR A 728 25.47 26.62 -15.20
CA TYR A 728 26.52 25.70 -15.64
C TYR A 728 27.24 26.21 -16.90
N GLY A 729 27.09 27.50 -17.20
CA GLY A 729 27.85 28.16 -18.25
C GLY A 729 29.35 28.17 -17.96
N PRO A 730 30.17 28.53 -18.95
CA PRO A 730 31.60 28.74 -18.74
C PRO A 730 31.86 29.67 -17.54
N ASP A 731 32.74 29.28 -16.61
CA ASP A 731 33.09 30.05 -15.41
C ASP A 731 31.95 30.30 -14.40
N ALA A 732 30.74 29.76 -14.62
CA ALA A 732 29.62 29.89 -13.68
C ALA A 732 29.87 29.12 -12.38
N VAL A 733 30.59 27.99 -12.45
CA VAL A 733 31.00 27.22 -11.27
C VAL A 733 32.52 27.33 -11.08
N PRO A 734 33.02 27.87 -9.95
CA PRO A 734 32.26 28.38 -8.80
C PRO A 734 31.85 29.87 -8.93
N GLY A 735 32.22 30.59 -10.01
CA GLY A 735 32.14 32.06 -10.09
C GLY A 735 30.76 32.65 -9.77
N LEU A 736 29.75 32.37 -10.61
CA LEU A 736 28.38 32.84 -10.42
C LEU A 736 27.81 32.38 -9.07
N TRP A 737 28.08 31.13 -8.68
CA TRP A 737 27.56 30.56 -7.43
C TRP A 737 28.07 31.33 -6.21
N LEU A 738 29.36 31.65 -6.17
CA LEU A 738 29.96 32.47 -5.12
C LEU A 738 29.44 33.90 -5.14
N ALA A 739 29.34 34.52 -6.32
CA ALA A 739 28.83 35.90 -6.45
C ALA A 739 27.40 36.03 -5.90
N LEU A 740 26.51 35.09 -6.22
CA LEU A 740 25.13 35.07 -5.72
C LEU A 740 25.06 34.86 -4.20
N ARG A 741 25.90 33.99 -3.63
CA ARG A 741 26.02 33.83 -2.18
C ARG A 741 26.51 35.14 -1.53
N ASP A 742 27.50 35.78 -2.12
CA ASP A 742 28.13 36.97 -1.56
C ASP A 742 27.18 38.19 -1.60
N VAL A 743 26.30 38.28 -2.60
CA VAL A 743 25.18 39.24 -2.60
C VAL A 743 24.27 39.02 -1.38
N VAL A 744 23.87 37.77 -1.10
CA VAL A 744 23.05 37.48 0.09
C VAL A 744 23.79 37.87 1.37
N LEU A 745 25.07 37.51 1.50
CA LEU A 745 25.89 37.83 2.68
C LEU A 745 26.09 39.35 2.86
N LEU A 746 26.20 40.12 1.77
CA LEU A 746 26.23 41.58 1.82
C LEU A 746 24.96 42.11 2.48
N TRP A 747 23.78 41.73 1.99
CA TRP A 747 22.51 42.20 2.55
C TRP A 747 22.30 41.71 3.99
N VAL A 748 22.79 40.51 4.34
CA VAL A 748 22.82 40.03 5.73
C VAL A 748 23.69 40.94 6.62
N SER A 749 24.81 41.43 6.10
CA SER A 749 25.67 42.38 6.82
C SER A 749 25.03 43.76 7.01
N GLU A 750 24.13 44.14 6.10
CA GLU A 750 23.31 45.37 6.17
C GLU A 750 22.03 45.19 7.01
N GLY A 751 21.85 44.03 7.66
CA GLY A 751 20.78 43.78 8.63
C GLY A 751 19.56 43.01 8.10
N VAL A 752 19.55 42.61 6.83
CA VAL A 752 18.47 41.81 6.24
C VAL A 752 18.60 40.35 6.66
N LYS A 753 17.57 39.78 7.28
CA LYS A 753 17.57 38.37 7.71
C LYS A 753 16.58 37.50 6.93
N VAL A 754 15.85 38.10 5.99
CA VAL A 754 14.76 37.43 5.29
C VAL A 754 14.87 37.72 3.79
N PHE A 755 14.84 36.67 2.98
CA PHE A 755 14.88 36.78 1.53
C PHE A 755 13.68 36.07 0.91
N ARG A 756 12.87 36.80 0.15
CA ARG A 756 11.87 36.23 -0.75
C ARG A 756 12.58 35.93 -2.06
N VAL A 757 12.75 34.64 -2.37
CA VAL A 757 13.47 34.22 -3.56
C VAL A 757 12.50 34.05 -4.72
N ASP A 758 12.73 34.80 -5.79
CA ASP A 758 11.90 34.80 -6.98
C ASP A 758 12.12 33.54 -7.83
N ASN A 759 11.02 32.86 -8.18
CA ASN A 759 11.00 31.72 -9.10
C ASN A 759 12.16 30.71 -8.92
N PRO A 760 12.45 30.20 -7.70
CA PRO A 760 13.62 29.36 -7.45
C PRO A 760 13.53 28.02 -8.19
N HIS A 761 12.32 27.59 -8.58
CA HIS A 761 12.08 26.40 -9.39
C HIS A 761 12.67 26.47 -10.82
N THR A 762 13.08 27.66 -11.27
CA THR A 762 13.78 27.86 -12.56
C THR A 762 15.30 27.78 -12.43
N LYS A 763 15.82 27.55 -11.21
CA LYS A 763 17.24 27.48 -10.90
C LYS A 763 17.61 26.09 -10.31
N PRO A 764 18.86 25.62 -10.40
CA PRO A 764 19.21 24.25 -10.02
C PRO A 764 19.04 23.96 -8.52
N PHE A 765 18.45 22.81 -8.18
CA PHE A 765 18.33 22.39 -6.77
C PHE A 765 19.67 22.28 -6.03
N PRO A 766 20.76 21.73 -6.63
CA PRO A 766 22.05 21.66 -5.95
C PRO A 766 22.63 23.03 -5.57
N PHE A 767 22.37 24.06 -6.38
CA PHE A 767 22.77 25.43 -6.06
C PHE A 767 22.06 25.93 -4.80
N TRP A 768 20.73 25.76 -4.73
CA TRP A 768 19.96 26.18 -3.56
C TRP A 768 20.36 25.42 -2.29
N GLU A 769 20.54 24.11 -2.41
CA GLU A 769 20.96 23.26 -1.30
C GLU A 769 22.31 23.71 -0.72
N TRP A 770 23.28 24.00 -1.60
CA TRP A 770 24.59 24.50 -1.20
C TRP A 770 24.53 25.92 -0.65
N MET A 771 23.92 26.86 -1.35
CA MET A 771 23.92 28.28 -1.00
C MET A 771 23.22 28.53 0.34
N ILE A 772 22.03 27.94 0.54
CA ILE A 772 21.27 28.08 1.79
C ILE A 772 22.06 27.47 2.96
N ARG A 773 22.66 26.29 2.76
CA ARG A 773 23.49 25.65 3.80
C ARG A 773 24.70 26.50 4.15
N GLU A 774 25.36 27.09 3.18
CA GLU A 774 26.55 27.92 3.39
C GLU A 774 26.19 29.21 4.16
N VAL A 775 25.14 29.92 3.74
CA VAL A 775 24.65 31.11 4.44
C VAL A 775 24.24 30.78 5.86
N ARG A 776 23.45 29.72 6.08
CA ARG A 776 22.95 29.33 7.42
C ARG A 776 24.01 28.69 8.31
N SER A 777 25.14 28.25 7.76
CA SER A 777 26.29 27.82 8.56
C SER A 777 26.97 28.99 9.28
N ALA A 778 26.92 30.19 8.68
CA ALA A 778 27.43 31.43 9.29
C ALA A 778 26.32 32.24 10.01
N HIS A 779 25.12 32.23 9.46
CA HIS A 779 23.96 33.02 9.90
C HIS A 779 22.71 32.14 9.98
N PRO A 780 22.60 31.26 11.00
CA PRO A 780 21.52 30.28 11.11
C PRO A 780 20.13 30.93 11.29
N GLU A 781 20.06 32.22 11.61
CA GLU A 781 18.84 33.00 11.73
C GLU A 781 18.20 33.42 10.39
N VAL A 782 18.91 33.28 9.26
CA VAL A 782 18.43 33.72 7.94
C VAL A 782 17.30 32.82 7.42
N ILE A 783 16.23 33.45 6.95
CA ILE A 783 15.03 32.80 6.38
C ILE A 783 15.01 32.99 4.87
N PHE A 784 14.73 31.91 4.15
CA PHE A 784 14.44 31.94 2.71
C PHE A 784 12.99 31.52 2.45
N LEU A 785 12.22 32.38 1.77
CA LEU A 785 10.88 32.10 1.26
C LEU A 785 10.96 31.73 -0.22
N SER A 786 10.51 30.53 -0.57
CA SER A 786 10.45 30.07 -1.95
C SER A 786 9.16 30.54 -2.64
N GLU A 787 9.26 31.46 -3.61
CA GLU A 787 8.15 31.78 -4.51
C GLU A 787 8.08 30.80 -5.68
N ALA A 788 7.51 29.63 -5.44
CA ALA A 788 7.44 28.57 -6.44
C ALA A 788 6.00 28.15 -6.72
N PHE A 789 5.34 28.83 -7.67
CA PHE A 789 4.06 28.39 -8.22
C PHE A 789 4.28 27.39 -9.37
N THR A 790 4.58 26.16 -9.01
CA THR A 790 4.90 25.06 -9.94
C THR A 790 4.30 23.76 -9.42
N ARG A 791 4.53 22.60 -10.04
CA ARG A 791 3.97 21.30 -9.62
C ARG A 791 4.40 20.92 -8.17
N PRO A 792 3.58 20.19 -7.39
CA PRO A 792 3.81 19.95 -5.96
C PRO A 792 5.17 19.33 -5.63
N LYS A 793 5.60 18.31 -6.40
CA LYS A 793 6.89 17.63 -6.19
C LYS A 793 8.08 18.58 -6.25
N VAL A 794 8.03 19.63 -7.08
CA VAL A 794 9.10 20.62 -7.19
C VAL A 794 9.06 21.59 -6.00
N MET A 795 7.87 22.04 -5.58
CA MET A 795 7.70 22.87 -4.38
C MET A 795 8.25 22.15 -3.14
N TYR A 796 7.90 20.88 -2.97
CA TYR A 796 8.39 20.06 -1.86
C TYR A 796 9.89 19.80 -1.94
N ARG A 797 10.46 19.63 -3.15
CA ARG A 797 11.91 19.52 -3.29
C ARG A 797 12.62 20.80 -2.82
N LEU A 798 12.11 21.98 -3.15
CA LEU A 798 12.67 23.25 -2.71
C LEU A 798 12.63 23.39 -1.19
N ALA A 799 11.51 23.05 -0.56
CA ALA A 799 11.43 23.02 0.90
C ALA A 799 12.47 22.05 1.50
N LYS A 800 12.60 20.84 0.96
CA LYS A 800 13.57 19.83 1.45
C LYS A 800 15.02 20.28 1.37
N VAL A 801 15.42 20.99 0.31
CA VAL A 801 16.82 21.42 0.13
C VAL A 801 17.23 22.61 1.02
N GLY A 802 16.28 23.26 1.72
CA GLY A 802 16.63 24.21 2.78
C GLY A 802 15.73 25.44 2.90
N PHE A 803 14.81 25.68 1.97
CA PHE A 803 13.92 26.85 2.03
C PHE A 803 13.04 26.81 3.29
N SER A 804 13.15 27.81 4.16
CA SER A 804 12.45 27.91 5.44
C SER A 804 10.93 27.93 5.27
N GLN A 805 10.46 28.65 4.25
CA GLN A 805 9.05 28.94 3.97
C GLN A 805 8.75 28.72 2.48
N SER A 806 7.48 28.54 2.13
CA SER A 806 7.08 28.32 0.74
C SER A 806 5.75 29.00 0.44
N TYR A 807 5.67 29.74 -0.67
CA TYR A 807 4.38 30.09 -1.27
C TYR A 807 3.58 28.83 -1.61
N THR A 808 2.27 28.99 -1.76
CA THR A 808 1.32 27.87 -1.81
C THR A 808 0.28 28.07 -2.90
N TYR A 809 -0.61 27.09 -3.07
CA TYR A 809 -1.76 27.24 -3.96
C TYR A 809 -2.98 27.91 -3.32
N PHE A 810 -2.82 28.53 -2.15
CA PHE A 810 -3.92 29.09 -1.37
C PHE A 810 -4.86 29.98 -2.22
N THR A 811 -4.30 30.87 -3.04
CA THR A 811 -5.03 31.79 -3.93
C THR A 811 -5.95 31.09 -4.95
N TRP A 812 -5.69 29.83 -5.27
CA TRP A 812 -6.48 29.00 -6.20
C TRP A 812 -7.23 27.87 -5.47
N ARG A 813 -7.45 27.99 -4.16
CA ARG A 813 -8.33 27.11 -3.37
C ARG A 813 -9.42 27.98 -2.77
N ASN A 814 -10.63 27.91 -3.32
CA ASN A 814 -11.71 28.85 -3.01
C ASN A 814 -12.94 28.18 -2.43
N SER A 815 -13.18 26.90 -2.74
CA SER A 815 -14.26 26.13 -2.12
C SER A 815 -13.84 25.50 -0.79
N LYS A 816 -14.83 25.12 0.02
CA LYS A 816 -14.64 24.34 1.26
C LYS A 816 -13.85 23.06 1.00
N ALA A 817 -14.24 22.28 -0.01
CA ALA A 817 -13.59 21.00 -0.34
C ALA A 817 -12.11 21.19 -0.71
N GLU A 818 -11.83 22.14 -1.61
CA GLU A 818 -10.46 22.46 -2.05
C GLU A 818 -9.54 22.89 -0.90
N LEU A 819 -10.05 23.74 0.01
CA LEU A 819 -9.26 24.22 1.15
C LEU A 819 -9.05 23.12 2.19
N THR A 820 -10.08 22.33 2.49
CA THR A 820 -9.98 21.19 3.41
C THR A 820 -8.94 20.19 2.91
N GLU A 821 -9.07 19.73 1.65
CA GLU A 821 -8.12 18.78 1.04
C GLU A 821 -6.69 19.32 1.10
N TYR A 822 -6.49 20.58 0.72
CA TYR A 822 -5.15 21.17 0.68
C TYR A 822 -4.52 21.34 2.07
N VAL A 823 -5.29 21.75 3.07
CA VAL A 823 -4.77 21.88 4.45
C VAL A 823 -4.53 20.51 5.07
N GLU A 824 -5.35 19.50 4.76
CA GLU A 824 -5.12 18.13 5.20
C GLU A 824 -3.85 17.52 4.58
N GLU A 825 -3.58 17.75 3.30
CA GLU A 825 -2.30 17.37 2.66
C GLU A 825 -1.11 17.98 3.43
N LEU A 826 -1.19 19.27 3.76
CA LEU A 826 -0.12 19.99 4.44
C LEU A 826 0.11 19.55 5.90
N THR A 827 -0.92 19.01 6.57
CA THR A 827 -0.89 18.72 8.01
C THR A 827 -0.82 17.23 8.34
N LYS A 828 -1.38 16.35 7.50
CA LYS A 828 -1.49 14.91 7.76
C LYS A 828 -0.48 14.08 6.99
N GLU A 829 0.02 14.57 5.85
CA GLU A 829 0.97 13.84 5.01
C GLU A 829 2.44 14.24 5.23
N ALA A 830 3.33 13.78 4.35
CA ALA A 830 4.76 14.04 4.43
C ALA A 830 5.17 15.54 4.54
N PRO A 831 4.50 16.51 3.88
CA PRO A 831 4.87 17.93 3.95
C PRO A 831 4.93 18.49 5.36
N ARG A 832 4.16 17.95 6.33
CA ARG A 832 4.15 18.39 7.73
C ARG A 832 5.54 18.47 8.38
N ASN A 833 6.48 17.64 7.91
CA ASN A 833 7.82 17.52 8.48
C ASN A 833 8.84 18.53 7.90
N PHE A 834 8.56 19.17 6.76
CA PHE A 834 9.56 19.99 6.06
C PHE A 834 9.00 21.20 5.30
N PHE A 835 7.69 21.31 5.10
CA PHE A 835 7.06 22.36 4.32
C PHE A 835 6.30 23.33 5.25
N ARG A 836 6.63 24.63 5.20
CA ARG A 836 5.92 25.66 5.97
C ARG A 836 5.13 26.57 5.01
N PRO A 837 3.80 26.46 4.96
CA PRO A 837 2.97 27.13 3.96
C PRO A 837 2.81 28.62 4.29
N HIS A 838 3.21 29.50 3.38
CA HIS A 838 3.05 30.95 3.49
C HIS A 838 1.85 31.41 2.66
N PHE A 839 0.76 31.77 3.32
CA PHE A 839 -0.52 32.11 2.69
C PHE A 839 -0.60 33.60 2.39
N PHE A 840 -0.01 34.00 1.26
CA PHE A 840 -0.27 35.32 0.69
C PHE A 840 -1.70 35.38 0.12
N VAL A 841 -2.46 36.41 0.49
CA VAL A 841 -3.84 36.62 0.01
C VAL A 841 -3.89 37.18 -1.42
N ASN A 842 -2.86 37.93 -1.79
CA ASN A 842 -2.60 38.49 -3.11
C ASN A 842 -1.08 38.70 -3.28
N THR A 843 -0.65 38.91 -4.51
CA THR A 843 0.73 39.35 -4.83
C THR A 843 0.66 40.33 -6.01
N PRO A 844 1.72 41.09 -6.33
CA PRO A 844 1.72 41.96 -7.51
C PRO A 844 1.43 41.24 -8.84
N ASP A 845 1.65 39.92 -8.89
CA ASP A 845 1.40 39.05 -10.04
C ASP A 845 0.08 38.26 -9.97
N ILE A 846 -0.55 38.21 -8.80
CA ILE A 846 -1.74 37.40 -8.53
C ILE A 846 -2.77 38.27 -7.81
N ASN A 847 -3.73 38.76 -8.60
CA ASN A 847 -5.03 39.28 -8.21
C ASN A 847 -6.07 38.15 -8.41
N PRO A 848 -6.35 37.32 -7.38
CA PRO A 848 -7.21 36.15 -7.52
C PRO A 848 -8.60 36.52 -8.04
N VAL A 849 -9.14 35.72 -8.97
CA VAL A 849 -10.49 35.94 -9.55
C VAL A 849 -11.56 36.11 -8.47
N PHE A 850 -11.46 35.37 -7.37
CA PHE A 850 -12.37 35.48 -6.23
C PHE A 850 -12.43 36.91 -5.64
N LEU A 851 -11.31 37.64 -5.60
CA LEU A 851 -11.29 39.03 -5.14
C LEU A 851 -11.86 40.00 -6.18
N GLN A 852 -11.63 39.73 -7.47
CA GLN A 852 -12.05 40.61 -8.58
C GLN A 852 -13.57 40.80 -8.61
N THR A 853 -14.33 39.75 -8.30
CA THR A 853 -15.80 39.78 -8.35
C THR A 853 -16.46 39.89 -6.98
N GLY A 854 -15.77 39.51 -5.90
CA GLY A 854 -16.37 39.37 -4.57
C GLY A 854 -16.31 40.60 -3.65
N GLY A 855 -15.67 41.70 -4.09
CA GLY A 855 -15.65 42.96 -3.35
C GLY A 855 -15.10 42.84 -1.92
N ARG A 856 -15.55 43.73 -1.01
CA ARG A 856 -15.11 43.75 0.39
C ARG A 856 -15.35 42.42 1.14
N PRO A 857 -16.50 41.73 1.01
CA PRO A 857 -16.70 40.42 1.63
C PRO A 857 -15.62 39.39 1.27
N ALA A 858 -15.26 39.28 -0.01
CA ALA A 858 -14.20 38.36 -0.44
C ALA A 858 -12.84 38.66 0.19
N HIS A 859 -12.47 39.94 0.33
CA HIS A 859 -11.22 40.32 0.98
C HIS A 859 -11.21 39.89 2.46
N ARG A 860 -12.32 40.06 3.17
CA ARG A 860 -12.46 39.62 4.57
C ARG A 860 -12.39 38.10 4.70
N ILE A 861 -13.07 37.37 3.82
CA ILE A 861 -13.03 35.89 3.74
C ILE A 861 -11.59 35.41 3.54
N ARG A 862 -10.87 35.94 2.55
CA ARG A 862 -9.50 35.52 2.26
C ARG A 862 -8.52 35.90 3.38
N ALA A 863 -8.72 37.05 4.02
CA ALA A 863 -7.91 37.48 5.17
C ALA A 863 -8.04 36.51 6.35
N VAL A 864 -9.27 36.21 6.80
CA VAL A 864 -9.48 35.31 7.95
C VAL A 864 -8.95 33.92 7.68
N LEU A 865 -9.17 33.36 6.48
CA LEU A 865 -8.68 32.03 6.11
C LEU A 865 -7.15 31.99 6.11
N ALA A 866 -6.48 32.96 5.48
CA ALA A 866 -5.02 33.00 5.43
C ALA A 866 -4.43 33.15 6.84
N ALA A 867 -4.96 34.09 7.61
CA ALA A 867 -4.49 34.46 8.94
C ALA A 867 -4.72 33.37 9.99
N THR A 868 -5.69 32.48 9.82
CA THR A 868 -6.01 31.46 10.84
C THR A 868 -5.64 30.05 10.43
N LEU A 869 -5.59 29.71 9.14
CA LEU A 869 -5.16 28.37 8.68
C LEU A 869 -3.64 28.18 8.70
N SER A 870 -2.85 29.25 8.51
CA SER A 870 -1.39 29.19 8.55
C SER A 870 -0.78 30.12 9.60
N GLY A 871 0.31 29.68 10.23
CA GLY A 871 1.17 30.56 11.02
C GLY A 871 1.88 31.62 10.17
N LEU A 872 1.97 31.43 8.86
CA LEU A 872 2.59 32.37 7.91
C LEU A 872 1.54 32.89 6.94
N TRP A 873 1.32 34.20 6.91
CA TRP A 873 0.45 34.83 5.92
C TRP A 873 1.01 36.18 5.47
N GLY A 874 0.60 36.62 4.29
CA GLY A 874 1.14 37.82 3.67
C GLY A 874 0.08 38.62 2.91
N VAL A 875 0.31 39.93 2.82
CA VAL A 875 -0.57 40.89 2.16
C VAL A 875 0.27 41.81 1.29
N TYR A 876 -0.11 41.97 0.02
CA TYR A 876 0.43 43.02 -0.84
C TYR A 876 -0.44 44.28 -0.78
N SER A 877 0.24 45.42 -0.60
CA SER A 877 -0.37 46.75 -0.39
C SER A 877 -1.46 47.07 -1.42
N GLY A 878 -2.63 47.47 -0.92
CA GLY A 878 -3.84 47.68 -1.71
C GLY A 878 -4.93 46.66 -1.39
N PHE A 879 -4.57 45.46 -0.92
CA PHE A 879 -5.53 44.47 -0.45
C PHE A 879 -6.38 44.99 0.71
N GLU A 880 -5.78 45.72 1.65
CA GLU A 880 -6.50 46.30 2.77
C GLU A 880 -7.53 47.36 2.33
N LEU A 881 -7.32 47.95 1.15
CA LEU A 881 -8.22 48.92 0.52
C LEU A 881 -9.25 48.23 -0.40
N CYS A 882 -9.26 46.89 -0.43
CA CYS A 882 -10.06 46.08 -1.34
C CYS A 882 -9.82 46.37 -2.83
N ASP A 883 -8.60 46.77 -3.20
CA ASP A 883 -8.23 46.94 -4.59
C ASP A 883 -8.09 45.57 -5.28
N ALA A 884 -8.92 45.33 -6.29
CA ALA A 884 -8.94 44.11 -7.06
C ALA A 884 -9.24 44.36 -8.55
N ALA A 885 -9.04 45.59 -9.04
CA ALA A 885 -9.28 45.91 -10.45
C ALA A 885 -8.34 45.09 -11.36
N PRO A 886 -8.86 44.20 -12.23
CA PRO A 886 -8.00 43.34 -13.04
C PRO A 886 -7.72 43.93 -14.42
N LEU A 887 -6.59 43.55 -15.01
CA LEU A 887 -6.49 43.51 -16.47
C LEU A 887 -7.51 42.49 -16.99
N PRO A 888 -8.44 42.86 -17.89
CA PRO A 888 -9.57 42.01 -18.25
C PRO A 888 -9.17 40.57 -18.65
N GLY A 889 -9.79 39.58 -17.99
CA GLY A 889 -9.54 38.16 -18.23
C GLY A 889 -8.19 37.64 -17.72
N ARG A 890 -7.51 38.39 -16.85
CA ARG A 890 -6.21 38.01 -16.27
C ARG A 890 -6.24 38.15 -14.75
N GLU A 891 -5.31 37.47 -14.09
CA GLU A 891 -5.02 37.64 -12.65
C GLU A 891 -4.00 38.75 -12.39
N GLU A 892 -3.69 39.60 -13.37
CA GLU A 892 -2.82 40.77 -13.16
C GLU A 892 -3.67 41.99 -12.79
N TYR A 893 -3.15 42.83 -11.89
CA TYR A 893 -3.77 44.12 -11.57
C TYR A 893 -3.76 45.06 -12.77
N ALA A 894 -4.86 45.80 -13.00
CA ALA A 894 -4.87 46.97 -13.87
C ALA A 894 -4.03 48.09 -13.26
N ALA A 895 -3.35 48.88 -14.08
CA ALA A 895 -2.44 49.92 -13.63
C ALA A 895 -1.43 49.37 -12.60
N SER A 896 -0.84 48.21 -12.93
CA SER A 896 0.00 47.46 -12.00
C SER A 896 1.19 48.30 -11.50
N GLU A 897 1.35 48.34 -10.18
CA GLU A 897 2.45 49.02 -9.49
C GLU A 897 3.83 48.47 -9.88
N LYS A 898 3.88 47.28 -10.51
CA LYS A 898 5.10 46.75 -11.14
C LYS A 898 5.64 47.65 -12.26
N TYR A 899 4.80 48.43 -12.94
CA TYR A 899 5.22 49.22 -14.10
C TYR A 899 5.00 50.73 -13.94
N GLU A 900 4.29 51.17 -12.90
CA GLU A 900 4.06 52.59 -12.60
C GLU A 900 4.20 52.92 -11.10
N ILE A 901 4.43 54.20 -10.79
CA ILE A 901 4.35 54.73 -9.42
C ILE A 901 2.88 54.86 -9.06
N ARG A 902 2.48 54.30 -7.92
CA ARG A 902 1.06 54.20 -7.52
C ARG A 902 0.84 54.72 -6.10
N PRO A 903 0.70 56.05 -5.90
CA PRO A 903 0.30 56.60 -4.61
C PRO A 903 -1.13 56.14 -4.26
N ARG A 904 -1.39 55.90 -2.97
CA ARG A 904 -2.67 55.36 -2.47
C ARG A 904 -3.28 56.25 -1.40
N GLU A 905 -4.60 56.28 -1.34
CA GLU A 905 -5.34 56.87 -0.22
C GLU A 905 -5.46 55.85 0.92
N TRP A 906 -4.57 55.95 1.90
CA TRP A 906 -4.45 54.96 2.98
C TRP A 906 -5.58 54.97 4.03
N ARG A 907 -6.56 55.88 3.92
CA ARG A 907 -7.71 56.02 4.83
C ARG A 907 -9.02 56.07 4.05
N ALA A 908 -9.19 55.16 3.09
CA ALA A 908 -10.38 55.07 2.26
C ALA A 908 -11.57 54.46 3.02
N SER A 909 -12.79 54.94 2.77
CA SER A 909 -14.00 54.33 3.33
C SER A 909 -14.22 52.92 2.78
N GLY A 910 -14.49 51.95 3.65
CA GLY A 910 -14.76 50.56 3.25
C GLY A 910 -13.53 49.65 3.21
N ASP A 911 -12.39 50.10 3.74
CA ASP A 911 -11.23 49.26 3.97
C ASP A 911 -11.51 48.09 4.94
N ILE A 912 -10.54 47.19 5.05
CA ILE A 912 -10.53 46.05 5.99
C ILE A 912 -9.33 46.11 6.95
N VAL A 913 -8.78 47.31 7.19
CA VAL A 913 -7.63 47.51 8.10
C VAL A 913 -7.96 47.02 9.50
N ALA A 914 -9.19 47.23 9.96
CA ALA A 914 -9.66 46.74 11.26
C ALA A 914 -9.68 45.20 11.33
N ASP A 915 -10.13 44.51 10.28
CA ASP A 915 -10.10 43.04 10.21
C ASP A 915 -8.66 42.52 10.23
N VAL A 916 -7.76 43.08 9.42
CA VAL A 916 -6.33 42.73 9.39
C VAL A 916 -5.68 42.91 10.77
N THR A 917 -5.96 44.04 11.42
CA THR A 917 -5.44 44.35 12.76
C THR A 917 -5.97 43.37 13.81
N LEU A 918 -7.26 43.07 13.79
CA LEU A 918 -7.89 42.06 14.66
C LEU A 918 -7.22 40.70 14.48
N LEU A 919 -7.10 40.23 13.24
CA LEU A 919 -6.53 38.91 12.93
C LEU A 919 -5.08 38.80 13.40
N ASN A 920 -4.24 39.81 13.14
CA ASN A 920 -2.87 39.83 13.62
C ASN A 920 -2.76 39.88 15.14
N ARG A 921 -3.64 40.64 15.81
CA ARG A 921 -3.73 40.66 17.28
C ARG A 921 -4.08 39.27 17.83
N LEU A 922 -5.10 38.61 17.28
CA LEU A 922 -5.52 37.27 17.72
C LEU A 922 -4.39 36.25 17.49
N ARG A 923 -3.75 36.26 16.33
CA ARG A 923 -2.59 35.41 16.02
C ARG A 923 -1.45 35.54 17.03
N ARG A 924 -1.16 36.77 17.46
CA ARG A 924 -0.14 37.05 18.49
C ARG A 924 -0.57 36.57 19.88
N GLY A 925 -1.84 36.74 20.23
CA GLY A 925 -2.40 36.38 21.53
C GLY A 925 -2.64 34.87 21.73
N HIS A 926 -2.86 34.11 20.65
CA HIS A 926 -3.23 32.69 20.73
C HIS A 926 -2.20 31.80 20.02
N PRO A 927 -1.34 31.07 20.76
CA PRO A 927 -0.34 30.16 20.18
C PRO A 927 -0.92 29.13 19.21
N ALA A 928 -2.18 28.72 19.39
CA ALA A 928 -2.87 27.81 18.48
C ALA A 928 -2.96 28.33 17.04
N LEU A 929 -2.94 29.65 16.81
CA LEU A 929 -2.97 30.28 15.49
C LEU A 929 -1.55 30.44 14.87
N GLN A 930 -0.49 30.04 15.57
CA GLN A 930 0.91 30.27 15.17
C GLN A 930 1.54 29.09 14.42
N THR A 931 0.73 28.10 14.09
CA THR A 931 1.13 26.94 13.29
C THR A 931 -0.04 26.49 12.43
N HIS A 932 0.23 25.77 11.33
CA HIS A 932 -0.79 25.11 10.53
C HIS A 932 -1.06 23.67 11.01
N LEU A 933 -0.08 23.06 11.70
CA LEU A 933 -0.02 21.63 12.01
C LEU A 933 -1.13 21.12 12.94
N ASN A 934 -1.79 21.99 13.70
CA ASN A 934 -2.85 21.63 14.65
C ASN A 934 -4.27 21.81 14.08
N THR A 935 -4.43 22.13 12.79
CA THR A 935 -5.75 22.40 12.21
C THR A 935 -6.62 21.13 12.16
N ARG A 936 -7.88 21.24 12.59
CA ARG A 936 -8.88 20.17 12.55
C ARG A 936 -10.18 20.69 11.96
N PHE A 937 -10.72 20.02 10.94
CA PHE A 937 -12.00 20.39 10.32
C PHE A 937 -13.17 19.70 11.01
N TYR A 938 -14.28 20.42 11.15
CA TYR A 938 -15.48 19.95 11.85
C TYR A 938 -16.72 20.02 10.95
N PRO A 939 -17.78 19.24 11.26
CA PRO A 939 -19.01 19.25 10.49
C PRO A 939 -19.72 20.61 10.54
N ALA A 940 -19.94 21.19 9.36
CA ALA A 940 -20.87 22.29 9.10
C ALA A 940 -21.71 21.87 7.89
N HIS A 941 -23.03 21.82 8.05
CA HIS A 941 -23.98 21.24 7.08
C HIS A 941 -24.38 22.23 5.98
N ASP A 942 -23.40 22.95 5.43
CA ASP A 942 -23.52 23.81 4.23
C ASP A 942 -22.16 23.75 3.49
N ASP A 943 -22.20 23.56 2.17
CA ASP A 943 -20.98 23.47 1.34
C ASP A 943 -20.26 24.82 1.18
N SER A 944 -20.95 25.93 1.46
CA SER A 944 -20.43 27.29 1.45
C SER A 944 -19.88 27.70 2.81
N VAL A 945 -20.05 26.91 3.87
CA VAL A 945 -19.54 27.23 5.22
C VAL A 945 -18.43 26.25 5.61
N ILE A 946 -17.21 26.78 5.79
CA ILE A 946 -16.08 26.03 6.32
C ILE A 946 -15.95 26.26 7.82
N PHE A 947 -15.70 25.18 8.57
CA PHE A 947 -15.61 25.20 10.03
C PHE A 947 -14.46 24.32 10.51
N TYR A 948 -13.58 24.90 11.33
CA TYR A 948 -12.39 24.22 11.84
C TYR A 948 -11.99 24.78 13.20
N GLY A 949 -11.18 24.00 13.93
CA GLY A 949 -10.57 24.41 15.17
C GLY A 949 -9.08 24.18 15.24
N LYS A 950 -8.47 24.90 16.18
CA LYS A 950 -7.04 24.93 16.46
C LYS A 950 -6.87 24.78 17.97
N PRO A 951 -6.61 23.57 18.47
CA PRO A 951 -6.41 23.33 19.90
C PRO A 951 -5.11 23.96 20.37
N SER A 952 -5.07 24.38 21.64
CA SER A 952 -3.82 24.67 22.33
C SER A 952 -2.97 23.41 22.50
N ALA A 953 -1.68 23.61 22.72
CA ALA A 953 -0.72 22.50 22.81
C ALA A 953 -0.99 21.58 24.01
N ASP A 954 -1.58 22.09 25.09
CA ASP A 954 -1.97 21.33 26.28
C ASP A 954 -3.43 20.82 26.23
N GLY A 955 -4.19 21.17 25.18
CA GLY A 955 -5.59 20.80 25.03
C GLY A 955 -6.55 21.47 26.01
N SER A 956 -6.10 22.51 26.73
CA SER A 956 -6.94 23.21 27.71
C SER A 956 -8.03 24.07 27.09
N ASP A 957 -7.77 24.61 25.89
CA ASP A 957 -8.69 25.42 25.11
C ASP A 957 -8.56 25.17 23.60
N MET A 958 -9.47 25.76 22.82
CA MET A 958 -9.43 25.70 21.36
C MET A 958 -9.96 26.98 20.73
N ILE A 959 -9.30 27.41 19.66
CA ILE A 959 -9.84 28.45 18.78
C ILE A 959 -10.67 27.79 17.69
N LEU A 960 -11.96 28.15 17.61
CA LEU A 960 -12.86 27.76 16.53
C LEU A 960 -13.00 28.91 15.53
N VAL A 961 -12.98 28.58 14.24
CA VAL A 961 -13.16 29.54 13.15
C VAL A 961 -14.19 29.00 12.19
N MET A 962 -15.19 29.83 11.90
CA MET A 962 -16.21 29.55 10.90
C MET A 962 -16.25 30.66 9.87
N VAL A 963 -16.33 30.30 8.59
CA VAL A 963 -16.30 31.26 7.48
C VAL A 963 -17.34 30.89 6.43
N ASN A 964 -18.19 31.85 6.07
CA ASN A 964 -19.00 31.83 4.85
C ASN A 964 -18.09 32.12 3.66
N MET A 965 -17.97 31.15 2.76
CA MET A 965 -17.13 31.17 1.57
C MET A 965 -17.83 31.84 0.37
N ASP A 966 -19.13 32.12 0.46
CA ASP A 966 -19.88 32.88 -0.55
C ASP A 966 -19.79 34.39 -0.25
N PRO A 967 -19.12 35.19 -1.09
CA PRO A 967 -19.01 36.64 -0.89
C PRO A 967 -20.29 37.40 -1.29
N HIS A 968 -21.33 36.72 -1.79
CA HIS A 968 -22.55 37.33 -2.30
C HIS A 968 -23.80 36.91 -1.52
N GLY A 969 -23.88 35.65 -1.08
CA GLY A 969 -25.03 35.07 -0.39
C GLY A 969 -24.93 35.09 1.13
N GLU A 970 -26.10 35.14 1.78
CA GLU A 970 -26.25 34.84 3.21
C GLU A 970 -26.50 33.34 3.40
N HIS A 971 -25.93 32.75 4.45
CA HIS A 971 -26.02 31.32 4.73
C HIS A 971 -26.47 31.05 6.17
N SER A 972 -27.40 30.13 6.34
CA SER A 972 -27.76 29.56 7.64
C SER A 972 -27.30 28.11 7.67
N CYS A 973 -26.54 27.73 8.69
CA CYS A 973 -25.85 26.44 8.75
C CYS A 973 -26.02 25.81 10.12
N ASP A 974 -26.42 24.53 10.14
CA ASP A 974 -26.33 23.68 11.32
C ASP A 974 -24.90 23.11 11.43
N PHE A 975 -24.35 23.05 12.63
CA PHE A 975 -22.99 22.57 12.87
C PHE A 975 -22.85 21.81 14.20
N GLU A 976 -21.76 21.05 14.30
CA GLU A 976 -21.45 20.26 15.50
C GLU A 976 -20.29 20.89 16.27
N VAL A 977 -20.53 21.26 17.53
CA VAL A 977 -19.49 21.75 18.43
C VAL A 977 -18.66 20.55 18.95
N PRO A 978 -17.31 20.62 18.94
CA PRO A 978 -16.46 19.44 19.13
C PRO A 978 -16.27 19.05 20.61
N LEU A 979 -17.35 18.70 21.31
CA LEU A 979 -17.33 18.29 22.73
C LEU A 979 -16.40 17.09 23.01
N TRP A 980 -16.29 16.17 22.06
CA TRP A 980 -15.45 14.97 22.18
C TRP A 980 -13.95 15.27 22.27
N GLU A 981 -13.51 16.45 21.80
CA GLU A 981 -12.11 16.87 21.89
C GLU A 981 -11.68 17.14 23.34
N PHE A 982 -12.65 17.40 24.21
CA PHE A 982 -12.46 17.60 25.65
C PHE A 982 -12.93 16.39 26.48
N GLY A 983 -13.28 15.27 25.84
CA GLY A 983 -13.83 14.09 26.51
C GLY A 983 -15.22 14.30 27.13
N LEU A 984 -15.97 15.30 26.66
CA LEU A 984 -17.32 15.60 27.13
C LEU A 984 -18.39 14.79 26.36
N PRO A 985 -19.52 14.44 27.01
CA PRO A 985 -20.65 13.80 26.33
C PRO A 985 -21.38 14.78 25.39
N ASP A 986 -22.24 14.26 24.50
CA ASP A 986 -22.97 15.05 23.49
C ASP A 986 -23.94 16.10 24.08
N ASP A 987 -24.31 15.98 25.35
CA ASP A 987 -25.12 16.95 26.13
C ASP A 987 -24.27 17.84 27.06
N GLY A 988 -22.94 17.76 26.94
CA GLY A 988 -21.99 18.57 27.69
C GLY A 988 -22.05 20.06 27.38
N ALA A 989 -21.20 20.83 28.06
CA ALA A 989 -21.20 22.28 27.97
C ALA A 989 -19.80 22.88 27.84
N LEU A 990 -19.71 23.97 27.08
CA LEU A 990 -18.48 24.73 26.84
C LEU A 990 -18.71 26.21 27.17
N ALA A 991 -17.73 26.82 27.83
CA ALA A 991 -17.62 28.27 27.89
C ALA A 991 -17.06 28.79 26.55
N VAL A 992 -17.67 29.86 26.03
CA VAL A 992 -17.38 30.42 24.71
C VAL A 992 -17.11 31.91 24.83
N GLU A 993 -16.06 32.38 24.17
CA GLU A 993 -15.72 33.79 24.02
C GLU A 993 -15.63 34.13 22.53
N ASP A 994 -16.47 35.02 22.03
CA ASP A 994 -16.35 35.57 20.68
C ASP A 994 -15.17 36.54 20.65
N LEU A 995 -14.14 36.21 19.89
CA LEU A 995 -12.88 36.95 19.87
C LEU A 995 -12.92 38.23 19.03
N ALA A 996 -13.97 38.42 18.23
CA ALA A 996 -14.19 39.67 17.51
C ALA A 996 -14.95 40.68 18.38
N SER A 997 -16.00 40.26 19.09
CA SER A 997 -16.84 41.15 19.92
C SER A 997 -16.40 41.24 21.39
N GLY A 998 -15.73 40.21 21.92
CA GLY A 998 -15.41 40.02 23.33
C GLY A 998 -16.57 39.47 24.17
N GLU A 999 -17.69 39.12 23.55
CA GLU A 999 -18.85 38.56 24.25
C GLU A 999 -18.57 37.14 24.78
N ARG A 1000 -19.06 36.84 25.98
CA ARG A 1000 -18.90 35.53 26.63
C ARG A 1000 -20.26 34.89 26.91
N PHE A 1001 -20.41 33.63 26.54
CA PHE A 1001 -21.63 32.83 26.73
C PHE A 1001 -21.27 31.34 26.87
N ALA A 1002 -22.27 30.46 26.99
CA ALA A 1002 -22.08 29.03 27.06
C ALA A 1002 -22.87 28.32 25.95
N TRP A 1003 -22.28 27.27 25.37
CA TRP A 1003 -22.97 26.32 24.51
C TRP A 1003 -23.27 25.05 25.29
N HIS A 1004 -24.53 24.63 25.27
CA HIS A 1004 -24.97 23.35 25.83
C HIS A 1004 -25.42 22.42 24.70
N GLY A 1005 -24.96 21.17 24.74
CA GLY A 1005 -25.22 20.20 23.70
C GLY A 1005 -24.38 20.40 22.44
N LYS A 1006 -24.29 19.33 21.65
CA LYS A 1006 -23.43 19.25 20.46
C LYS A 1006 -23.94 20.04 19.25
N HIS A 1007 -25.25 20.11 19.03
CA HIS A 1007 -25.83 20.65 17.79
C HIS A 1007 -26.27 22.11 17.95
N HIS A 1008 -25.75 22.98 17.09
CA HIS A 1008 -26.06 24.41 17.06
C HIS A 1008 -26.33 24.90 15.64
N SER A 1009 -26.91 26.08 15.51
CA SER A 1009 -27.15 26.74 14.23
C SER A 1009 -26.65 28.17 14.24
N ILE A 1010 -26.29 28.69 13.07
CA ILE A 1010 -25.79 30.05 12.90
C ILE A 1010 -26.23 30.63 11.57
N HIS A 1011 -26.30 31.96 11.51
CA HIS A 1011 -26.54 32.74 10.31
C HIS A 1011 -25.35 33.67 10.04
N LEU A 1012 -24.81 33.62 8.82
CA LEU A 1012 -23.67 34.41 8.37
C LEU A 1012 -24.05 35.22 7.13
N THR A 1013 -23.65 36.49 7.09
CA THR A 1013 -23.91 37.40 5.97
C THR A 1013 -22.59 37.81 5.29
N PRO A 1014 -22.61 38.29 4.04
CA PRO A 1014 -21.40 38.81 3.39
C PRO A 1014 -20.73 39.97 4.16
N ASP A 1015 -21.52 40.77 4.90
CA ASP A 1015 -21.03 41.86 5.74
C ASP A 1015 -20.50 41.38 7.10
N GLU A 1016 -20.69 40.12 7.47
CA GLU A 1016 -20.11 39.50 8.66
C GLU A 1016 -19.73 38.03 8.36
N PRO A 1017 -18.79 37.80 7.43
CA PRO A 1017 -18.65 36.49 6.78
C PRO A 1017 -17.93 35.46 7.66
N TYR A 1018 -17.51 35.80 8.87
CA TYR A 1018 -16.82 34.86 9.75
C TYR A 1018 -17.16 35.06 11.22
N ARG A 1019 -16.87 34.03 12.01
CA ARG A 1019 -16.84 34.05 13.47
C ARG A 1019 -15.56 33.37 13.96
N ILE A 1020 -15.02 33.87 15.06
CA ILE A 1020 -13.84 33.32 15.71
C ILE A 1020 -14.15 33.22 17.20
N TRP A 1021 -14.12 32.03 17.75
CA TRP A 1021 -14.39 31.79 19.17
C TRP A 1021 -13.20 31.14 19.86
N ARG A 1022 -13.03 31.42 21.15
CA ARG A 1022 -12.26 30.58 22.07
C ARG A 1022 -13.24 29.74 22.88
N ILE A 1023 -12.99 28.43 22.96
CA ILE A 1023 -13.81 27.50 23.73
C ILE A 1023 -12.98 26.73 24.75
N GLU A 1024 -13.57 26.45 25.90
CA GLU A 1024 -13.00 25.64 26.98
C GLU A 1024 -14.12 24.91 27.75
N PRO A 1025 -13.85 23.79 28.45
CA PRO A 1025 -14.85 23.10 29.27
C PRO A 1025 -15.50 24.02 30.32
N GLU A 1026 -16.83 24.01 30.41
CA GLU A 1026 -17.55 24.79 31.42
C GLU A 1026 -17.20 24.28 32.84
N GLY A 1027 -16.61 25.14 33.68
CA GLY A 1027 -16.11 24.78 35.01
C GLY A 1027 -14.60 24.50 35.10
N GLY A 1028 -13.84 24.71 34.02
CA GLY A 1028 -12.37 24.72 34.03
C GLY A 1028 -11.81 25.78 34.99
N ALA A 1029 -10.92 25.36 35.89
CA ALA A 1029 -10.44 26.13 37.02
C ALA A 1029 -9.56 27.35 36.63
N HIS A 1030 -10.01 28.56 36.99
CA HIS A 1030 -9.08 29.53 37.57
C HIS A 1030 -8.79 29.07 39.01
N GLY A 1031 -7.76 28.23 39.15
CA GLY A 1031 -7.14 27.86 40.42
C GLY A 1031 -5.72 28.39 40.50
#